data_AF-A0A9P6PE91-F1
#
_entry.id   AF-A0A9P6PE91-F1
#
_cell.length_a   1.000
_cell.length_b   1.000
_cell.length_c   1.000
_cell.angle_alpha   90.00
_cell.angle_beta   90.00
_cell.angle_gamma   90.00
#
_symmetry.space_group_name_H-M   'P 1'
#
loop_
_entity.id
_entity.type
_entity.pdbx_description
1 polymer ?
#
loop_
_entity_poly.entity_id
_entity_poly.type
_entity_poly.pdbx_seq_one_letter_code
_entity_poly.pdbx_strand_id
1 'polypeptide(L)'
;MASVAASSKEMPTTSSPSQSKSDEELNPKTTQYEFLGIPGAVGMCTALPLLVMFFSVCCNSTGYPSQLLLDDWKTYFSQLLTPDYIKTLYDPAAFLVYIAYVALLIAFYVILPGDIAKGTVLRNGERLKYKLNGFKSLHNTIFLALFFLKDIGLHPLLFVYDHLIGLTVASIVVSYAVSTFVYVRSFRKGALLALGGNTGNMLYDFMIGRELNPRIGDFDIKFFTELRPGIIGWLIINLCFAAKQYIDLGRLTNSMIFVQLFQAWYIIDSLWNEDAVLTTMDITTDGFGFMLAFGLYSWLPLTYTLQSRYLVDFPRDVSYYELGLIFALNMLGYYIFRSANSQKNEFRNNPEGANVKHLKFLQTKAGTKLLTSGWWGKSRHINYLGDWLMALSWCLPCGFGSVIPYFYAIYFGVLLLHRERRDNHKCQTKYGEDWEKYCSIVKYRIIPVVPPEQQQQPPLGPMMGYDPSRNVQYGPLSYNYYGMYGQPNRASYGDFGANTMPGSGGQRMAYDDSSRFMSPNYWSPSAQMAAEADNGAFGGSGGGRIKYSEYGGIILPNQAAAFGTAEGDPGSSGSNLPAYTSGGAVTGSLGGVDNRKGIKLAGAVNDADDGYSRGTGTFYDVETRASTCGQQYKNTDLIAALNTKQMGEKGKDNPNCGKQIEVTGPSGKTVTVTIVDGCNTCEEAGLDLSPAAFEKIGDFSHGSIPIKWKAV
;
A
#
# COMPACT_ATOMS: atom_id res chain seq x y z
N MET A 1 -28.81 -12.69 -84.26
CA MET A 1 -27.97 -12.94 -83.06
C MET A 1 -28.82 -12.61 -81.82
N ALA A 2 -28.48 -13.16 -80.65
CA ALA A 2 -29.28 -13.07 -79.43
C ALA A 2 -28.48 -12.42 -78.27
N SER A 3 -29.10 -12.35 -77.07
CA SER A 3 -28.62 -11.69 -75.84
C SER A 3 -28.76 -10.15 -75.90
N VAL A 4 -29.79 -9.51 -75.34
CA VAL A 4 -30.36 -9.49 -73.96
C VAL A 4 -29.58 -8.57 -73.00
N ALA A 5 -30.29 -7.61 -72.43
CA ALA A 5 -29.81 -6.73 -71.36
C ALA A 5 -30.17 -7.28 -69.97
N ALA A 6 -29.37 -6.95 -68.96
CA ALA A 6 -29.65 -7.29 -67.56
C ALA A 6 -29.38 -6.08 -66.65
N SER A 7 -30.42 -5.59 -65.98
CA SER A 7 -30.30 -4.54 -64.96
C SER A 7 -29.87 -5.18 -63.62
N SER A 8 -28.71 -4.80 -63.12
CA SER A 8 -28.26 -5.16 -61.77
C SER A 8 -29.06 -4.37 -60.73
N LYS A 9 -29.98 -5.04 -60.05
CA LYS A 9 -30.72 -4.45 -58.92
C LYS A 9 -29.75 -4.12 -57.77
N GLU A 10 -29.95 -2.97 -57.15
CA GLU A 10 -29.43 -2.71 -55.81
C GLU A 10 -30.04 -3.74 -54.84
N MET A 11 -29.21 -4.33 -53.97
CA MET A 11 -29.71 -5.13 -52.85
C MET A 11 -30.15 -4.18 -51.73
N PRO A 12 -31.39 -4.26 -51.22
CA PRO A 12 -31.79 -3.50 -50.04
C PRO A 12 -30.90 -3.90 -48.86
N THR A 13 -30.14 -2.94 -48.33
CA THR A 13 -29.37 -3.13 -47.10
C THR A 13 -30.34 -3.19 -45.93
N THR A 14 -30.86 -4.39 -45.65
CA THR A 14 -31.66 -4.70 -44.45
C THR A 14 -30.79 -4.66 -43.20
N SER A 15 -30.31 -3.47 -42.87
CA SER A 15 -29.94 -3.10 -41.52
C SER A 15 -31.21 -3.13 -40.69
N SER A 16 -31.50 -4.28 -40.09
CA SER A 16 -32.45 -4.35 -38.99
C SER A 16 -32.03 -3.32 -37.95
N PRO A 17 -32.89 -2.35 -37.58
CA PRO A 17 -32.53 -1.37 -36.58
C PRO A 17 -32.27 -2.13 -35.29
N SER A 18 -31.03 -2.05 -34.79
CA SER A 18 -30.70 -2.59 -33.48
C SER A 18 -31.58 -1.87 -32.47
N GLN A 19 -32.55 -2.59 -31.90
CA GLN A 19 -33.46 -2.03 -30.91
C GLN A 19 -32.62 -1.44 -29.77
N SER A 20 -32.63 -0.12 -29.66
CA SER A 20 -31.93 0.59 -28.60
C SER A 20 -32.58 0.19 -27.28
N LYS A 21 -31.85 -0.62 -26.50
CA LYS A 21 -32.29 -1.07 -25.18
C LYS A 21 -32.81 0.11 -24.36
N SER A 22 -33.87 -0.10 -23.60
CA SER A 22 -34.45 0.96 -22.79
C SER A 22 -33.46 1.41 -21.70
N ASP A 23 -33.62 2.65 -21.20
CA ASP A 23 -32.84 3.13 -20.06
C ASP A 23 -33.00 2.20 -18.83
N GLU A 24 -34.14 1.51 -18.69
CA GLU A 24 -34.39 0.54 -17.60
C GLU A 24 -33.67 -0.80 -17.82
N GLU A 25 -33.54 -1.28 -19.07
CA GLU A 25 -32.73 -2.45 -19.42
C GLU A 25 -31.22 -2.18 -19.29
N LEU A 26 -30.80 -0.95 -19.61
CA LEU A 26 -29.42 -0.51 -19.48
C LEU A 26 -29.06 -0.26 -18.01
N ASN A 27 -29.94 0.40 -17.25
CA ASN A 27 -29.72 0.85 -15.88
C ASN A 27 -30.81 0.33 -14.92
N PRO A 28 -30.93 -1.00 -14.73
CA PRO A 28 -31.92 -1.57 -13.82
C PRO A 28 -31.69 -1.08 -12.37
N LYS A 29 -32.74 -1.13 -11.55
CA LYS A 29 -32.62 -0.86 -10.10
C LYS A 29 -31.88 -1.99 -9.42
N THR A 30 -30.92 -1.64 -8.56
CA THR A 30 -30.17 -2.60 -7.74
C THR A 30 -31.05 -3.12 -6.61
N THR A 31 -31.24 -4.44 -6.54
CA THR A 31 -32.10 -5.11 -5.54
C THR A 31 -31.33 -5.80 -4.41
N GLN A 32 -30.00 -5.93 -4.54
CA GLN A 32 -29.13 -6.59 -3.56
C GLN A 32 -27.96 -5.69 -3.19
N TYR A 33 -27.58 -5.70 -1.91
CA TYR A 33 -26.44 -4.96 -1.39
C TYR A 33 -25.21 -5.87 -1.25
N GLU A 34 -24.05 -5.36 -1.66
CA GLU A 34 -22.75 -5.94 -1.32
C GLU A 34 -22.17 -5.24 -0.09
N PHE A 35 -20.98 -5.66 0.38
CA PHE A 35 -20.21 -4.96 1.42
C PHE A 35 -21.01 -4.58 2.69
N LEU A 36 -21.87 -5.48 3.18
CA LEU A 36 -22.77 -5.26 4.34
C LEU A 36 -23.80 -4.12 4.17
N GLY A 37 -24.04 -3.64 2.94
CA GLY A 37 -25.05 -2.64 2.63
C GLY A 37 -24.83 -1.30 3.33
N ILE A 38 -25.92 -0.67 3.81
CA ILE A 38 -25.87 0.68 4.38
C ILE A 38 -24.92 0.78 5.59
N PRO A 39 -24.93 -0.14 6.58
CA PRO A 39 -23.94 -0.13 7.67
C PRO A 39 -22.49 -0.23 7.20
N GLY A 40 -22.21 -1.06 6.18
CA GLY A 40 -20.87 -1.14 5.60
C GLY A 40 -20.49 0.09 4.78
N ALA A 41 -21.44 0.73 4.10
CA ALA A 41 -21.22 2.00 3.41
C ALA A 41 -20.88 3.14 4.40
N VAL A 42 -21.52 3.18 5.58
CA VAL A 42 -21.10 4.07 6.68
C VAL A 42 -19.65 3.75 7.07
N GLY A 43 -19.34 2.50 7.40
CA GLY A 43 -18.00 2.10 7.83
C GLY A 43 -16.90 2.37 6.79
N MET A 44 -17.19 2.19 5.50
CA MET A 44 -16.26 2.51 4.42
C MET A 44 -16.03 4.01 4.26
N CYS A 45 -17.05 4.84 4.43
CA CYS A 45 -16.91 6.30 4.35
C CYS A 45 -16.23 6.90 5.59
N THR A 46 -16.49 6.38 6.79
CA THR A 46 -16.00 6.99 8.05
C THR A 46 -14.85 6.23 8.70
N ALA A 47 -15.01 4.93 8.96
CA ALA A 47 -14.04 4.15 9.73
C ALA A 47 -12.76 3.84 8.95
N LEU A 48 -12.81 3.62 7.63
CA LEU A 48 -11.59 3.37 6.85
C LEU A 48 -10.68 4.60 6.71
N PRO A 49 -11.17 5.84 6.43
CA PRO A 49 -10.34 7.03 6.52
C PRO A 49 -9.77 7.28 7.91
N LEU A 50 -10.55 7.02 8.97
CA LEU A 50 -10.05 7.10 10.35
C LEU A 50 -8.97 6.05 10.64
N LEU A 51 -9.02 4.86 10.02
CA LEU A 51 -7.99 3.83 10.15
C LEU A 51 -6.68 4.20 9.42
N VAL A 52 -6.75 4.84 8.24
CA VAL A 52 -5.55 5.34 7.54
C VAL A 52 -4.94 6.55 8.28
N MET A 53 -5.78 7.44 8.81
CA MET A 53 -5.34 8.48 9.74
C MET A 53 -4.65 7.87 10.97
N PHE A 54 -5.26 6.86 11.60
CA PHE A 54 -4.70 6.14 12.73
C PHE A 54 -3.30 5.60 12.43
N PHE A 55 -3.10 4.88 11.31
CA PHE A 55 -1.77 4.39 10.92
C PHE A 55 -0.75 5.52 10.70
N SER A 56 -1.18 6.70 10.27
CA SER A 56 -0.31 7.86 10.07
C SER A 56 0.11 8.56 11.38
N VAL A 57 -0.61 8.33 12.49
CA VAL A 57 -0.33 8.99 13.79
C VAL A 57 0.11 8.03 14.89
N CYS A 58 -0.27 6.75 14.83
CA CYS A 58 -0.03 5.80 15.92
C CYS A 58 1.38 5.21 15.97
N CYS A 59 2.22 5.54 14.99
CA CYS A 59 3.55 4.97 14.80
C CYS A 59 4.63 6.07 14.89
N ASN A 60 5.60 5.88 15.78
CA ASN A 60 6.77 6.77 15.91
C ASN A 60 7.96 6.00 16.50
N SER A 61 9.07 6.70 16.73
CA SER A 61 10.31 6.15 17.31
C SER A 61 10.16 5.45 18.66
N THR A 62 9.08 5.67 19.42
CA THR A 62 8.83 4.92 20.67
C THR A 62 8.25 3.52 20.40
N GLY A 63 7.54 3.32 19.29
CA GLY A 63 6.88 2.04 18.99
C GLY A 63 5.87 2.10 17.86
N TYR A 64 5.50 0.91 17.36
CA TYR A 64 4.46 0.70 16.35
C TYR A 64 3.44 -0.33 16.90
N PRO A 65 2.37 0.09 17.61
CA PRO A 65 2.04 1.47 17.97
C PRO A 65 2.94 2.06 19.05
N SER A 66 2.93 3.40 19.17
CA SER A 66 3.72 4.16 20.15
C SER A 66 3.46 3.73 21.59
N GLN A 67 4.46 3.88 22.47
CA GLN A 67 4.36 3.46 23.87
C GLN A 67 3.21 4.18 24.59
N LEU A 68 3.02 5.48 24.35
CA LEU A 68 1.89 6.23 24.93
C LEU A 68 0.51 5.64 24.58
N LEU A 69 0.33 5.05 23.39
CA LEU A 69 -0.93 4.39 23.01
C LEU A 69 -1.07 2.99 23.65
N LEU A 70 0.03 2.33 24.00
CA LEU A 70 0.01 1.05 24.73
C LEU A 70 -0.25 1.27 26.23
N ASP A 71 0.41 2.26 26.83
CA ASP A 71 0.41 2.51 28.27
C ASP A 71 -0.78 3.35 28.74
N ASP A 72 -1.12 4.44 28.02
CA ASP A 72 -2.32 5.24 28.27
C ASP A 72 -2.99 5.72 26.97
N TRP A 73 -3.73 4.79 26.35
CA TRP A 73 -4.59 5.08 25.20
C TRP A 73 -5.56 6.25 25.43
N LYS A 74 -5.99 6.55 26.67
CA LYS A 74 -6.92 7.66 26.92
C LYS A 74 -6.21 8.99 26.78
N THR A 75 -5.03 9.13 27.40
CA THR A 75 -4.20 10.33 27.24
C THR A 75 -3.81 10.49 25.78
N TYR A 76 -3.37 9.42 25.10
CA TYR A 76 -3.06 9.42 23.67
C TYR A 76 -4.22 10.00 22.82
N PHE A 77 -5.43 9.44 22.90
CA PHE A 77 -6.56 9.95 22.11
C PHE A 77 -7.02 11.34 22.56
N SER A 78 -6.86 11.70 23.84
CA SER A 78 -7.17 13.06 24.31
C SER A 78 -6.25 14.12 23.67
N GLN A 79 -4.96 13.80 23.47
CA GLN A 79 -4.00 14.69 22.79
C GLN A 79 -4.38 14.88 21.32
N LEU A 80 -4.72 13.80 20.60
CA LEU A 80 -5.18 13.86 19.20
C LEU A 80 -6.48 14.68 19.01
N LEU A 81 -7.29 14.81 20.06
CA LEU A 81 -8.54 15.58 20.07
C LEU A 81 -8.38 17.02 20.59
N THR A 82 -7.16 17.46 20.92
CA THR A 82 -6.93 18.86 21.30
C THR A 82 -7.15 19.80 20.11
N PRO A 83 -7.68 21.03 20.33
CA PRO A 83 -7.85 22.00 19.26
C PRO A 83 -6.55 22.36 18.54
N ASP A 84 -5.39 22.24 19.21
CA ASP A 84 -4.09 22.55 18.62
C ASP A 84 -3.55 21.40 17.77
N TYR A 85 -3.73 20.13 18.17
CA TYR A 85 -3.44 19.00 17.29
C TYR A 85 -4.38 18.95 16.08
N ILE A 86 -5.66 19.29 16.25
CA ILE A 86 -6.61 19.36 15.12
C ILE A 86 -6.20 20.43 14.09
N LYS A 87 -5.49 21.49 14.50
CA LYS A 87 -4.94 22.48 13.56
C LYS A 87 -3.77 21.92 12.74
N THR A 88 -2.90 21.08 13.31
CA THR A 88 -1.75 20.51 12.57
C THR A 88 -2.16 19.50 11.50
N LEU A 89 -3.39 18.98 11.54
CA LEU A 89 -3.99 18.20 10.46
C LEU A 89 -4.19 19.01 9.17
N TYR A 90 -4.24 20.35 9.24
CA TYR A 90 -4.30 21.21 8.06
C TYR A 90 -2.91 21.69 7.67
N ASP A 91 -2.37 21.08 6.63
CA ASP A 91 -1.03 21.37 6.09
C ASP A 91 -1.13 21.91 4.65
N PRO A 92 -1.01 23.25 4.45
CA PRO A 92 -1.06 23.85 3.12
C PRO A 92 0.00 23.32 2.15
N ALA A 93 1.18 22.95 2.65
CA ALA A 93 2.28 22.46 1.82
C ALA A 93 1.99 21.04 1.33
N ALA A 94 1.57 20.15 2.22
CA ALA A 94 1.18 18.78 1.85
C ALA A 94 0.00 18.77 0.88
N PHE A 95 -1.02 19.61 1.11
CA PHE A 95 -2.15 19.76 0.19
C PHE A 95 -1.70 20.24 -1.20
N LEU A 96 -0.83 21.25 -1.27
CA LEU A 96 -0.29 21.76 -2.53
C LEU A 96 0.54 20.70 -3.27
N VAL A 97 1.43 20.01 -2.57
CA VAL A 97 2.28 18.95 -3.15
C VAL A 97 1.45 17.76 -3.63
N TYR A 98 0.45 17.31 -2.87
CA TYR A 98 -0.43 16.21 -3.26
C TYR A 98 -1.27 16.56 -4.49
N ILE A 99 -1.84 17.77 -4.53
CA ILE A 99 -2.61 18.25 -5.70
C ILE A 99 -1.71 18.41 -6.92
N ALA A 100 -0.50 18.96 -6.76
CA ALA A 100 0.48 19.10 -7.84
C ALA A 100 0.92 17.73 -8.38
N TYR A 101 1.10 16.73 -7.52
CA TYR A 101 1.42 15.35 -7.90
C TYR A 101 0.29 14.71 -8.72
N VAL A 102 -0.97 14.79 -8.28
CA VAL A 102 -2.11 14.27 -9.04
C VAL A 102 -2.27 15.02 -10.37
N ALA A 103 -2.08 16.35 -10.39
CA ALA A 103 -2.12 17.16 -11.61
C ALA A 103 -1.01 16.78 -12.61
N LEU A 104 0.22 16.52 -12.13
CA LEU A 104 1.34 16.04 -12.95
C LEU A 104 1.01 14.71 -13.63
N LEU A 105 0.40 13.77 -12.89
CA LEU A 105 -0.03 12.49 -13.46
C LEU A 105 -1.17 12.63 -14.49
N ILE A 106 -2.11 13.55 -14.27
CA ILE A 106 -3.15 13.89 -15.26
C ILE A 106 -2.50 14.47 -16.52
N ALA A 107 -1.55 15.39 -16.37
CA ALA A 107 -0.78 15.96 -17.48
C ALA A 107 -0.02 14.86 -18.24
N PHE A 108 0.64 13.93 -17.55
CA PHE A 108 1.32 12.78 -18.17
C PHE A 108 0.35 11.84 -18.90
N TYR A 109 -0.85 11.57 -18.36
CA TYR A 109 -1.87 10.80 -19.08
C TYR A 109 -2.28 11.49 -20.40
N VAL A 110 -2.55 12.80 -20.36
CA VAL A 110 -2.98 13.57 -21.54
C VAL A 110 -1.85 13.71 -22.56
N ILE A 111 -0.64 14.07 -22.13
CA ILE A 111 0.47 14.46 -23.01
C ILE A 111 1.27 13.25 -23.52
N LEU A 112 1.69 12.31 -22.66
CA LEU A 112 2.64 11.27 -23.07
C LEU A 112 2.01 10.31 -24.10
N PRO A 113 2.72 9.94 -25.17
CA PRO A 113 2.17 9.06 -26.21
C PRO A 113 1.88 7.65 -25.67
N GLY A 114 0.71 7.11 -25.99
CA GLY A 114 0.22 5.85 -25.45
C GLY A 114 -0.64 5.09 -26.44
N ASP A 115 -0.58 3.77 -26.37
CA ASP A 115 -1.26 2.85 -27.27
C ASP A 115 -2.76 2.80 -26.94
N ILE A 116 -3.62 2.56 -27.93
CA ILE A 116 -5.08 2.66 -27.76
C ILE A 116 -5.71 1.26 -27.69
N ALA A 117 -5.96 0.79 -26.47
CA ALA A 117 -6.68 -0.46 -26.24
C ALA A 117 -8.20 -0.27 -26.25
N LYS A 118 -8.91 -1.37 -26.50
CA LYS A 118 -10.38 -1.45 -26.46
C LYS A 118 -10.81 -2.26 -25.23
N GLY A 119 -11.68 -1.69 -24.41
CA GLY A 119 -12.26 -2.39 -23.28
C GLY A 119 -13.23 -3.52 -23.67
N THR A 120 -13.83 -4.13 -22.66
CA THR A 120 -14.94 -5.08 -22.81
C THR A 120 -16.16 -4.46 -23.50
N VAL A 121 -17.05 -5.32 -24.00
CA VAL A 121 -18.35 -4.88 -24.53
C VAL A 121 -19.24 -4.48 -23.35
N LEU A 122 -19.76 -3.25 -23.37
CA LEU A 122 -20.68 -2.72 -22.38
C LEU A 122 -22.12 -3.18 -22.63
N ARG A 123 -23.03 -2.96 -21.67
CA ARG A 123 -24.44 -3.43 -21.77
C ARG A 123 -25.21 -2.81 -22.94
N ASN A 124 -24.79 -1.63 -23.40
CA ASN A 124 -25.30 -0.93 -24.60
C ASN A 124 -24.65 -1.41 -25.92
N GLY A 125 -23.69 -2.35 -25.87
CA GLY A 125 -22.98 -2.88 -27.04
C GLY A 125 -21.70 -2.13 -27.42
N GLU A 126 -21.41 -0.99 -26.79
CA GLU A 126 -20.21 -0.20 -27.08
C GLU A 126 -18.93 -0.84 -26.53
N ARG A 127 -17.77 -0.38 -27.03
CA ARG A 127 -16.45 -0.65 -26.45
C ARG A 127 -15.71 0.66 -26.25
N LEU A 128 -15.47 1.02 -25.00
CA LEU A 128 -14.68 2.20 -24.65
C LEU A 128 -13.22 2.03 -25.08
N LYS A 129 -12.59 3.15 -25.46
CA LYS A 129 -11.15 3.25 -25.76
C LYS A 129 -10.39 3.72 -24.52
N TYR A 130 -9.16 3.25 -24.37
CA TYR A 130 -8.27 3.58 -23.26
C TYR A 130 -6.86 3.81 -23.78
N LYS A 131 -6.22 4.90 -23.34
CA LYS A 131 -4.85 5.28 -23.69
C LYS A 131 -3.87 4.71 -22.67
N LEU A 132 -2.96 3.84 -23.11
CA LEU A 132 -2.02 3.12 -22.25
C LEU A 132 -0.67 3.86 -22.21
N ASN A 133 -0.37 4.46 -21.07
CA ASN A 133 0.88 5.19 -20.80
C ASN A 133 1.26 5.23 -19.30
N GLY A 134 0.81 4.26 -18.49
CA GLY A 134 1.08 4.14 -17.06
C GLY A 134 2.58 3.97 -16.77
N PHE A 135 3.23 2.98 -17.37
CA PHE A 135 4.70 2.81 -17.26
C PHE A 135 5.47 4.05 -17.73
N LYS A 136 5.04 4.68 -18.83
CA LYS A 136 5.61 5.95 -19.32
C LYS A 136 5.43 7.09 -18.31
N SER A 137 4.28 7.14 -17.60
CA SER A 137 4.01 8.13 -16.55
C SER A 137 4.93 7.92 -15.34
N LEU A 138 5.14 6.67 -14.89
CA LEU A 138 6.11 6.36 -13.85
C LEU A 138 7.53 6.74 -14.28
N HIS A 139 7.97 6.30 -15.47
CA HIS A 139 9.31 6.60 -15.99
C HIS A 139 9.58 8.11 -16.00
N ASN A 140 8.64 8.92 -16.51
CA ASN A 140 8.79 10.38 -16.55
C ASN A 140 8.75 11.00 -15.14
N THR A 141 7.99 10.43 -14.20
CA THR A 141 7.98 10.90 -12.80
C THR A 141 9.33 10.65 -12.11
N ILE A 142 9.90 9.45 -12.26
CA ILE A 142 11.22 9.11 -11.70
C ILE A 142 12.33 9.89 -12.38
N PHE A 143 12.30 10.03 -13.71
CA PHE A 143 13.29 10.82 -14.45
C PHE A 143 13.27 12.30 -14.04
N LEU A 144 12.09 12.90 -13.90
CA LEU A 144 11.93 14.30 -13.46
C LEU A 144 12.42 14.49 -12.01
N ALA A 145 12.14 13.53 -11.12
CA ALA A 145 12.67 13.55 -9.76
C ALA A 145 14.21 13.49 -9.77
N LEU A 146 14.81 12.50 -10.46
CA LEU A 146 16.27 12.37 -10.56
C LEU A 146 16.95 13.60 -11.18
N PHE A 147 16.31 14.24 -12.15
CA PHE A 147 16.81 15.47 -12.78
C PHE A 147 16.98 16.61 -11.76
N PHE A 148 15.99 16.84 -10.88
CA PHE A 148 16.10 17.87 -9.84
C PHE A 148 16.97 17.44 -8.64
N LEU A 149 16.88 16.17 -8.22
CA LEU A 149 17.66 15.65 -7.09
C LEU A 149 19.16 15.60 -7.35
N LYS A 150 19.60 15.52 -8.62
CA LYS A 150 21.01 15.55 -9.02
C LYS A 150 21.76 16.75 -8.43
N ASP A 151 21.14 17.94 -8.44
CA ASP A 151 21.79 19.20 -8.07
C ASP A 151 21.38 19.71 -6.68
N ILE A 152 20.29 19.18 -6.11
CA ILE A 152 19.75 19.56 -4.78
C ILE A 152 20.09 18.50 -3.69
N GLY A 153 20.47 17.28 -4.10
CA GLY A 153 20.64 16.15 -3.19
C GLY A 153 19.31 15.51 -2.77
N LEU A 154 19.37 14.60 -1.77
CA LEU A 154 18.22 13.79 -1.36
C LEU A 154 17.27 14.47 -0.35
N HIS A 155 17.67 15.59 0.27
CA HIS A 155 16.87 16.26 1.30
C HIS A 155 15.41 16.61 0.91
N PRO A 156 15.07 16.98 -0.34
CA PRO A 156 13.67 17.21 -0.74
C PRO A 156 12.75 15.98 -0.56
N LEU A 157 13.30 14.77 -0.50
CA LEU A 157 12.53 13.55 -0.29
C LEU A 157 12.09 13.36 1.17
N LEU A 158 12.73 14.05 2.12
CA LEU A 158 12.32 14.02 3.54
C LEU A 158 10.91 14.57 3.75
N PHE A 159 10.47 15.50 2.90
CA PHE A 159 9.14 16.11 2.93
C PHE A 159 8.00 15.10 3.09
N VAL A 160 8.08 13.93 2.45
CA VAL A 160 7.02 12.91 2.53
C VAL A 160 6.97 12.20 3.90
N TYR A 161 8.10 12.14 4.61
CA TYR A 161 8.16 11.68 5.99
C TYR A 161 7.63 12.77 6.93
N ASP A 162 8.19 13.98 6.81
CA ASP A 162 7.91 15.10 7.73
C ASP A 162 6.45 15.57 7.65
N HIS A 163 5.86 15.54 6.45
CA HIS A 163 4.48 15.97 6.18
C HIS A 163 3.49 14.80 5.98
N LEU A 164 3.83 13.58 6.42
CA LEU A 164 3.04 12.37 6.16
C LEU A 164 1.56 12.50 6.59
N ILE A 165 1.30 13.08 7.76
CA ILE A 165 -0.05 13.30 8.28
C ILE A 165 -0.84 14.25 7.36
N GLY A 166 -0.21 15.35 6.95
CA GLY A 166 -0.81 16.32 6.01
C GLY A 166 -1.12 15.70 4.65
N LEU A 167 -0.23 14.84 4.13
CA LEU A 167 -0.43 14.09 2.88
C LEU A 167 -1.57 13.08 3.01
N THR A 168 -1.71 12.41 4.16
CA THR A 168 -2.85 11.54 4.46
C THR A 168 -4.17 12.33 4.44
N VAL A 169 -4.25 13.46 5.14
CA VAL A 169 -5.47 14.31 5.15
C VAL A 169 -5.78 14.83 3.74
N ALA A 170 -4.77 15.31 2.99
CA ALA A 170 -4.94 15.76 1.61
C ALA A 170 -5.51 14.67 0.69
N SER A 171 -4.97 13.44 0.78
CA SER A 171 -5.45 12.31 0.00
C SER A 171 -6.91 11.96 0.30
N ILE A 172 -7.31 12.01 1.57
CA ILE A 172 -8.68 11.72 2.01
C ILE A 172 -9.65 12.79 1.48
N VAL A 173 -9.26 14.06 1.54
CA VAL A 173 -10.06 15.17 0.99
C VAL A 173 -10.18 15.09 -0.53
N VAL A 174 -9.12 14.74 -1.25
CA VAL A 174 -9.18 14.50 -2.70
C VAL A 174 -10.08 13.31 -3.03
N SER A 175 -10.00 12.21 -2.26
CA SER A 175 -10.89 11.06 -2.40
C SER A 175 -12.36 11.46 -2.27
N TYR A 176 -12.70 12.25 -1.25
CA TYR A 176 -14.04 12.79 -1.05
C TYR A 176 -14.50 13.73 -2.18
N ALA A 177 -13.62 14.62 -2.64
CA ALA A 177 -13.92 15.57 -3.71
C ALA A 177 -14.18 14.87 -5.06
N VAL A 178 -13.31 13.93 -5.45
CA VAL A 178 -13.49 13.12 -6.67
C VAL A 178 -14.76 12.29 -6.60
N SER A 179 -15.03 11.64 -5.47
CA SER A 179 -16.25 10.84 -5.26
C SER A 179 -17.53 11.68 -5.37
N THR A 180 -17.53 12.87 -4.76
CA THR A 180 -18.66 13.80 -4.83
C THR A 180 -18.89 14.29 -6.25
N PHE A 181 -17.82 14.62 -6.98
CA PHE A 181 -17.89 15.02 -8.38
C PHE A 181 -18.50 13.93 -9.27
N VAL A 182 -18.03 12.68 -9.20
CA VAL A 182 -18.57 11.60 -10.03
C VAL A 182 -19.98 11.18 -9.60
N TYR A 183 -20.30 11.25 -8.30
CA TYR A 183 -21.66 11.00 -7.79
C TYR A 183 -22.66 12.01 -8.36
N VAL A 184 -22.38 13.31 -8.23
CA VAL A 184 -23.24 14.38 -8.78
C VAL A 184 -23.31 14.30 -10.31
N ARG A 185 -22.18 14.02 -10.99
CA ARG A 185 -22.13 13.83 -12.44
C ARG A 185 -23.01 12.67 -12.93
N SER A 186 -23.16 11.60 -12.15
CA SER A 186 -23.88 10.38 -12.55
C SER A 186 -25.38 10.57 -12.84
N PHE A 187 -25.98 11.67 -12.36
CA PHE A 187 -27.40 12.00 -12.60
C PHE A 187 -27.67 12.60 -13.99
N ARG A 188 -26.65 12.72 -14.84
CA ARG A 188 -26.79 13.13 -16.24
C ARG A 188 -27.53 12.07 -17.07
N LYS A 189 -28.37 12.53 -18.01
CA LYS A 189 -29.02 11.64 -19.00
C LYS A 189 -27.96 10.88 -19.82
N GLY A 190 -28.24 9.62 -20.13
CA GLY A 190 -27.33 8.75 -20.89
C GLY A 190 -26.12 8.21 -20.11
N ALA A 191 -26.04 8.41 -18.79
CA ALA A 191 -25.03 7.74 -17.97
C ALA A 191 -25.31 6.22 -17.89
N LEU A 192 -24.29 5.39 -18.17
CA LEU A 192 -24.36 3.95 -17.91
C LEU A 192 -23.93 3.69 -16.46
N LEU A 193 -24.87 3.20 -15.65
CA LEU A 193 -24.67 2.98 -14.22
C LEU A 193 -23.99 1.63 -13.94
N ALA A 194 -23.45 1.45 -12.74
CA ALA A 194 -23.05 0.13 -12.26
C ALA A 194 -24.28 -0.67 -11.81
N LEU A 195 -24.27 -2.00 -12.01
CA LEU A 195 -25.40 -2.86 -11.62
C LEU A 195 -25.61 -2.89 -10.10
N GLY A 196 -24.55 -2.67 -9.32
CA GLY A 196 -24.60 -2.48 -7.87
C GLY A 196 -24.82 -1.02 -7.43
N GLY A 197 -24.84 -0.05 -8.35
CA GLY A 197 -24.79 1.40 -8.05
C GLY A 197 -26.09 2.15 -8.29
N ASN A 198 -27.23 1.48 -8.29
CA ASN A 198 -28.53 2.10 -8.55
C ASN A 198 -29.59 1.63 -7.54
N THR A 199 -29.25 1.65 -6.25
CA THR A 199 -30.16 1.27 -5.15
C THR A 199 -31.16 2.36 -4.82
N GLY A 200 -30.81 3.63 -5.09
CA GLY A 200 -31.56 4.79 -4.63
C GLY A 200 -31.27 5.20 -3.18
N ASN A 201 -30.41 4.46 -2.45
CA ASN A 201 -29.86 4.91 -1.18
C ASN A 201 -28.63 5.80 -1.44
N MET A 202 -28.73 7.08 -1.08
CA MET A 202 -27.69 8.08 -1.37
C MET A 202 -26.28 7.67 -0.89
N LEU A 203 -26.16 7.18 0.35
CA LEU A 203 -24.86 6.84 0.95
C LEU A 203 -24.25 5.58 0.32
N TYR A 204 -25.06 4.54 0.10
CA TYR A 204 -24.57 3.31 -0.53
C TYR A 204 -24.17 3.55 -1.99
N ASP A 205 -25.02 4.25 -2.77
CA ASP A 205 -24.75 4.61 -4.16
C ASP A 205 -23.52 5.56 -4.30
N PHE A 206 -23.25 6.40 -3.29
CA PHE A 206 -22.03 7.22 -3.20
C PHE A 206 -20.78 6.38 -2.89
N MET A 207 -20.90 5.41 -1.99
CA MET A 207 -19.80 4.51 -1.62
C MET A 207 -19.40 3.60 -2.79
N ILE A 208 -20.35 2.86 -3.37
CA ILE A 208 -20.07 1.87 -4.42
C ILE A 208 -19.85 2.54 -5.80
N GLY A 209 -20.41 3.74 -5.99
CA GLY A 209 -20.36 4.50 -7.23
C GLY A 209 -21.57 4.24 -8.13
N ARG A 210 -22.21 5.31 -8.58
CA ARG A 210 -23.35 5.25 -9.50
C ARG A 210 -22.94 4.98 -10.94
N GLU A 211 -22.01 5.76 -11.49
CA GLU A 211 -21.58 5.65 -12.89
C GLU A 211 -20.50 4.55 -13.05
N LEU A 212 -20.58 3.74 -14.11
CA LEU A 212 -19.69 2.59 -14.35
C LEU A 212 -18.26 3.04 -14.70
N ASN A 213 -18.14 3.94 -15.69
CA ASN A 213 -16.87 4.45 -16.23
C ASN A 213 -16.97 5.98 -16.44
N PRO A 214 -16.96 6.80 -15.37
CA PRO A 214 -17.18 8.24 -15.49
C PRO A 214 -16.05 8.94 -16.26
N ARG A 215 -16.44 9.70 -17.30
CA ARG A 215 -15.53 10.28 -18.29
C ARG A 215 -15.65 11.78 -18.49
N ILE A 216 -14.53 12.44 -18.79
CA ILE A 216 -14.41 13.84 -19.24
C ILE A 216 -13.74 13.82 -20.62
N GLY A 217 -14.55 13.84 -21.69
CA GLY A 217 -14.05 13.49 -23.03
C GLY A 217 -13.52 12.05 -23.03
N ASP A 218 -12.32 11.84 -23.57
CA ASP A 218 -11.65 10.53 -23.52
C ASP A 218 -11.03 10.19 -22.16
N PHE A 219 -10.91 11.15 -21.23
CA PHE A 219 -10.35 10.92 -19.89
C PHE A 219 -11.29 10.08 -19.02
N ASP A 220 -10.91 8.83 -18.77
CA ASP A 220 -11.61 7.90 -17.88
C ASP A 220 -11.09 8.04 -16.45
N ILE A 221 -11.90 8.63 -15.57
CA ILE A 221 -11.49 9.00 -14.21
C ILE A 221 -11.18 7.74 -13.40
N LYS A 222 -11.94 6.66 -13.60
CA LYS A 222 -11.70 5.38 -12.94
C LYS A 222 -10.36 4.81 -13.39
N PHE A 223 -10.21 4.52 -14.69
CA PHE A 223 -8.98 3.89 -15.21
C PHE A 223 -7.71 4.72 -14.94
N PHE A 224 -7.82 6.05 -14.94
CA PHE A 224 -6.73 6.93 -14.47
C PHE A 224 -6.41 6.71 -12.99
N THR A 225 -7.42 6.77 -12.13
CA THR A 225 -7.25 6.64 -10.66
C THR A 225 -6.70 5.26 -10.30
N GLU A 226 -7.15 4.22 -11.01
CA GLU A 226 -6.70 2.84 -10.91
C GLU A 226 -5.16 2.76 -10.94
N LEU A 227 -4.50 3.10 -12.06
CA LEU A 227 -3.07 2.84 -12.23
C LEU A 227 -2.13 3.98 -11.80
N ARG A 228 -2.60 5.22 -11.65
CA ARG A 228 -1.67 6.35 -11.56
C ARG A 228 -1.42 6.82 -10.12
N PRO A 229 -2.33 7.58 -9.47
CA PRO A 229 -2.05 8.22 -8.18
C PRO A 229 -1.69 7.23 -7.07
N GLY A 230 -2.34 6.05 -7.04
CA GLY A 230 -2.05 5.02 -6.05
C GLY A 230 -0.73 4.28 -6.32
N ILE A 231 -0.70 3.49 -7.39
CA ILE A 231 0.43 2.59 -7.73
C ILE A 231 1.76 3.36 -7.84
N ILE A 232 1.78 4.52 -8.50
CA ILE A 232 3.00 5.34 -8.62
C ILE A 232 3.33 6.01 -7.28
N GLY A 233 2.32 6.42 -6.51
CA GLY A 233 2.47 7.10 -5.22
C GLY A 233 3.11 6.19 -4.17
N TRP A 234 2.70 4.92 -4.14
CA TRP A 234 3.31 3.87 -3.32
C TRP A 234 4.83 3.79 -3.53
N LEU A 235 5.31 3.76 -4.78
CA LEU A 235 6.74 3.72 -5.07
C LEU A 235 7.46 5.01 -4.67
N ILE A 236 6.85 6.17 -4.91
CA ILE A 236 7.44 7.46 -4.53
C ILE A 236 7.60 7.56 -3.01
N ILE A 237 6.55 7.25 -2.25
CA ILE A 237 6.57 7.30 -0.78
C ILE A 237 7.60 6.30 -0.22
N ASN A 238 7.65 5.09 -0.78
CA ASN A 238 8.69 4.10 -0.48
C ASN A 238 10.11 4.64 -0.74
N LEU A 239 10.36 5.27 -1.89
CA LEU A 239 11.66 5.87 -2.22
C LEU A 239 12.01 7.02 -1.26
N CYS A 240 11.02 7.78 -0.79
CA CYS A 240 11.22 8.81 0.22
C CYS A 240 11.59 8.22 1.60
N PHE A 241 10.94 7.14 2.03
CA PHE A 241 11.31 6.44 3.27
C PHE A 241 12.69 5.79 3.18
N ALA A 242 13.07 5.22 2.02
CA ALA A 242 14.45 4.78 1.81
C ALA A 242 15.45 5.95 1.86
N ALA A 243 15.15 7.09 1.24
CA ALA A 243 16.00 8.28 1.30
C ALA A 243 16.16 8.82 2.74
N LYS A 244 15.08 8.83 3.54
CA LYS A 244 15.11 9.17 4.97
C LYS A 244 16.03 8.22 5.76
N GLN A 245 15.84 6.90 5.63
CA GLN A 245 16.72 5.92 6.29
C GLN A 245 18.20 6.10 5.87
N TYR A 246 18.45 6.35 4.58
CA TYR A 246 19.81 6.60 4.07
C TYR A 246 20.44 7.87 4.64
N ILE A 247 19.68 8.95 4.78
CA ILE A 247 20.15 10.22 5.37
C ILE A 247 20.44 10.04 6.87
N ASP A 248 19.59 9.31 7.60
CA ASP A 248 19.74 9.12 9.05
C ASP A 248 20.89 8.17 9.42
N LEU A 249 21.14 7.12 8.61
CA LEU A 249 22.12 6.06 8.91
C LEU A 249 23.40 6.09 8.05
N GLY A 250 23.46 6.96 7.03
CA GLY A 250 24.48 6.93 5.98
C GLY A 250 24.43 5.70 5.06
N ARG A 251 23.43 4.82 5.25
CA ARG A 251 23.25 3.54 4.53
C ARG A 251 21.79 3.11 4.53
N LEU A 252 21.44 2.20 3.62
CA LEU A 252 20.20 1.43 3.73
C LEU A 252 20.43 0.14 4.53
N THR A 253 19.40 -0.37 5.19
CA THR A 253 19.38 -1.75 5.69
C THR A 253 19.06 -2.74 4.57
N ASN A 254 19.53 -3.97 4.70
CA ASN A 254 19.23 -5.02 3.71
C ASN A 254 17.74 -5.37 3.66
N SER A 255 17.01 -5.21 4.78
CA SER A 255 15.55 -5.33 4.86
C SER A 255 14.83 -4.24 4.05
N MET A 256 15.26 -2.98 4.16
CA MET A 256 14.72 -1.87 3.40
C MET A 256 14.95 -2.12 1.91
N ILE A 257 16.18 -2.46 1.50
CA ILE A 257 16.49 -2.81 0.11
C ILE A 257 15.56 -3.92 -0.42
N PHE A 258 15.26 -4.94 0.38
CA PHE A 258 14.37 -6.04 -0.03
C PHE A 258 12.90 -5.65 -0.14
N VAL A 259 12.36 -4.87 0.81
CA VAL A 259 10.99 -4.31 0.70
C VAL A 259 10.89 -3.43 -0.54
N GLN A 260 11.86 -2.54 -0.74
CA GLN A 260 11.94 -1.65 -1.90
C GLN A 260 12.02 -2.45 -3.19
N LEU A 261 12.88 -3.47 -3.31
CA LEU A 261 12.99 -4.27 -4.53
C LEU A 261 11.71 -5.07 -4.83
N PHE A 262 11.13 -5.76 -3.84
CA PHE A 262 9.92 -6.55 -4.09
C PHE A 262 8.71 -5.68 -4.45
N GLN A 263 8.52 -4.54 -3.77
CA GLN A 263 7.40 -3.64 -4.03
C GLN A 263 7.65 -2.78 -5.29
N ALA A 264 8.88 -2.32 -5.53
CA ALA A 264 9.22 -1.55 -6.74
C ALA A 264 9.18 -2.42 -8.00
N TRP A 265 9.59 -3.70 -7.92
CA TRP A 265 9.23 -4.70 -8.92
C TRP A 265 7.71 -4.66 -9.05
N TYR A 266 6.93 -5.18 -8.09
CA TYR A 266 5.45 -5.27 -8.12
C TYR A 266 4.68 -4.03 -8.66
N ILE A 267 5.20 -2.83 -8.49
CA ILE A 267 4.70 -1.55 -9.03
C ILE A 267 5.05 -1.30 -10.50
N ILE A 268 6.34 -1.37 -10.89
CA ILE A 268 6.73 -1.29 -12.31
C ILE A 268 6.05 -2.43 -13.08
N ASP A 269 6.05 -3.59 -12.42
CA ASP A 269 5.47 -4.86 -12.76
C ASP A 269 3.96 -4.59 -13.04
N SER A 270 3.25 -3.87 -12.16
CA SER A 270 1.87 -3.44 -12.42
C SER A 270 1.65 -2.57 -13.67
N LEU A 271 2.58 -1.66 -13.96
CA LEU A 271 2.39 -0.59 -14.94
C LEU A 271 2.77 -0.99 -16.37
N TRP A 272 3.60 -2.02 -16.54
CA TRP A 272 4.01 -2.53 -17.85
C TRP A 272 2.84 -3.21 -18.60
N ASN A 273 2.07 -4.04 -17.89
CA ASN A 273 1.00 -4.86 -18.47
C ASN A 273 -0.36 -4.13 -18.55
N GLU A 274 -0.40 -2.79 -18.56
CA GLU A 274 -1.57 -1.91 -18.28
C GLU A 274 -2.91 -2.25 -18.99
N ASP A 275 -2.89 -3.03 -20.07
CA ASP A 275 -4.08 -3.40 -20.84
C ASP A 275 -5.07 -4.31 -20.08
N ALA A 276 -4.59 -5.30 -19.32
CA ALA A 276 -5.46 -6.35 -18.76
C ALA A 276 -6.42 -5.85 -17.67
N VAL A 277 -6.10 -4.73 -17.01
CA VAL A 277 -7.00 -3.99 -16.10
C VAL A 277 -8.37 -3.77 -16.74
N LEU A 278 -8.43 -3.58 -18.06
CA LEU A 278 -9.67 -3.40 -18.82
C LEU A 278 -10.62 -4.63 -18.82
N THR A 279 -10.19 -5.75 -18.22
CA THR A 279 -10.96 -7.00 -18.07
C THR A 279 -11.39 -7.30 -16.62
N THR A 280 -11.02 -6.46 -15.67
CA THR A 280 -11.17 -6.70 -14.22
C THR A 280 -12.56 -6.31 -13.68
N MET A 281 -12.88 -6.75 -12.46
CA MET A 281 -14.19 -6.49 -11.83
C MET A 281 -14.45 -4.98 -11.66
N ASP A 282 -13.41 -4.28 -11.25
CA ASP A 282 -13.39 -2.87 -10.90
C ASP A 282 -13.64 -1.99 -12.14
N ILE A 283 -13.01 -2.28 -13.30
CA ILE A 283 -13.32 -1.60 -14.58
C ILE A 283 -14.66 -2.04 -15.20
N THR A 284 -15.03 -3.32 -15.10
CA THR A 284 -16.09 -3.91 -15.97
C THR A 284 -17.47 -4.08 -15.33
N THR A 285 -17.59 -4.10 -14.00
CA THR A 285 -18.88 -4.30 -13.31
C THR A 285 -19.18 -3.33 -12.18
N ASP A 286 -18.17 -2.89 -11.45
CA ASP A 286 -18.35 -2.12 -10.22
C ASP A 286 -18.48 -0.62 -10.54
N GLY A 287 -19.02 0.19 -9.62
CA GLY A 287 -19.13 1.64 -9.84
C GLY A 287 -17.80 2.36 -9.69
N PHE A 288 -17.77 3.66 -9.96
CA PHE A 288 -16.72 4.54 -9.43
C PHE A 288 -17.33 5.49 -8.39
N GLY A 289 -16.96 5.27 -7.13
CA GLY A 289 -17.44 5.98 -5.95
C GLY A 289 -16.39 5.96 -4.86
N PHE A 290 -16.78 6.31 -3.64
CA PHE A 290 -15.84 6.49 -2.53
C PHE A 290 -14.96 5.27 -2.27
N MET A 291 -15.50 4.05 -2.34
CA MET A 291 -14.73 2.82 -2.08
C MET A 291 -13.48 2.70 -2.97
N LEU A 292 -13.62 2.93 -4.29
CA LEU A 292 -12.47 2.87 -5.20
C LEU A 292 -11.62 4.14 -5.12
N ALA A 293 -12.24 5.33 -5.08
CA ALA A 293 -11.49 6.58 -5.01
C ALA A 293 -10.58 6.64 -3.76
N PHE A 294 -11.14 6.43 -2.57
CA PHE A 294 -10.36 6.33 -1.33
C PHE A 294 -9.42 5.12 -1.32
N GLY A 295 -9.86 3.99 -1.87
CA GLY A 295 -9.04 2.80 -2.06
C GLY A 295 -7.72 3.08 -2.79
N LEU A 296 -7.76 3.95 -3.81
CA LEU A 296 -6.66 4.19 -4.75
C LEU A 296 -5.87 5.48 -4.44
N TYR A 297 -6.52 6.57 -4.02
CA TYR A 297 -5.84 7.84 -3.68
C TYR A 297 -5.22 7.82 -2.27
N SER A 298 -5.84 7.11 -1.31
CA SER A 298 -5.44 7.13 0.11
C SER A 298 -4.97 5.79 0.63
N TRP A 299 -5.86 4.78 0.65
CA TRP A 299 -5.60 3.50 1.30
C TRP A 299 -4.36 2.81 0.71
N LEU A 300 -4.34 2.66 -0.62
CA LEU A 300 -3.23 2.06 -1.35
C LEU A 300 -1.87 2.70 -1.01
N PRO A 301 -1.60 3.99 -1.32
CA PRO A 301 -0.26 4.55 -1.15
C PRO A 301 0.18 4.72 0.31
N LEU A 302 -0.74 4.65 1.29
CA LEU A 302 -0.44 4.93 2.69
C LEU A 302 -0.45 3.67 3.60
N THR A 303 -1.13 2.58 3.21
CA THR A 303 -1.05 1.32 3.98
C THR A 303 -0.08 0.29 3.37
N TYR A 304 0.25 0.39 2.08
CA TYR A 304 1.19 -0.53 1.42
C TYR A 304 2.66 -0.13 1.61
N THR A 305 2.91 1.07 2.13
CA THR A 305 4.24 1.59 2.50
C THR A 305 4.61 1.33 3.97
N LEU A 306 3.72 0.69 4.75
CA LEU A 306 3.89 0.51 6.20
C LEU A 306 5.18 -0.24 6.58
N GLN A 307 5.67 -1.13 5.71
CA GLN A 307 6.92 -1.86 5.92
C GLN A 307 8.13 -0.90 5.80
N SER A 308 8.20 -0.09 4.74
CA SER A 308 9.24 0.94 4.61
C SER A 308 9.11 2.05 5.66
N ARG A 309 7.88 2.47 6.00
CA ARG A 309 7.65 3.43 7.11
C ARG A 309 8.17 2.89 8.44
N TYR A 310 7.95 1.61 8.74
CA TYR A 310 8.47 0.95 9.95
C TYR A 310 10.00 0.84 9.94
N LEU A 311 10.60 0.43 8.82
CA LEU A 311 12.04 0.24 8.71
C LEU A 311 12.87 1.55 8.77
N VAL A 312 12.25 2.72 8.66
CA VAL A 312 12.91 4.00 9.00
C VAL A 312 13.15 4.12 10.50
N ASP A 313 12.09 4.01 11.31
CA ASP A 313 12.17 4.21 12.76
C ASP A 313 12.77 2.99 13.48
N PHE A 314 12.61 1.79 12.90
CA PHE A 314 13.10 0.51 13.40
C PHE A 314 14.01 -0.19 12.37
N PRO A 315 15.21 0.38 12.08
CA PRO A 315 16.12 -0.17 11.09
C PRO A 315 16.68 -1.51 11.54
N ARG A 316 16.49 -2.53 10.70
CA ARG A 316 16.86 -3.93 10.99
C ARG A 316 17.66 -4.51 9.84
N ASP A 317 18.84 -5.07 10.08
CA ASP A 317 19.47 -5.98 9.11
C ASP A 317 19.10 -7.43 9.44
N VAL A 318 18.66 -8.16 8.41
CA VAL A 318 18.32 -9.59 8.46
C VAL A 318 19.53 -10.45 8.08
N SER A 319 19.59 -11.67 8.62
CA SER A 319 20.63 -12.63 8.25
C SER A 319 20.48 -13.10 6.79
N TYR A 320 21.59 -13.54 6.18
CA TYR A 320 21.55 -14.10 4.82
C TYR A 320 20.64 -15.34 4.69
N TYR A 321 20.43 -16.08 5.78
CA TYR A 321 19.48 -17.21 5.82
C TYR A 321 18.02 -16.72 5.79
N GLU A 322 17.67 -15.71 6.58
CA GLU A 322 16.34 -15.08 6.52
C GLU A 322 16.09 -14.45 5.14
N LEU A 323 17.06 -13.71 4.59
CA LEU A 323 16.98 -13.15 3.24
C LEU A 323 16.73 -14.23 2.19
N GLY A 324 17.46 -15.34 2.24
CA GLY A 324 17.29 -16.47 1.32
C GLY A 324 15.89 -17.09 1.39
N LEU A 325 15.35 -17.26 2.61
CA LEU A 325 14.00 -17.79 2.82
C LEU A 325 12.90 -16.81 2.38
N ILE A 326 13.05 -15.52 2.69
CA ILE A 326 12.13 -14.46 2.29
C ILE A 326 12.12 -14.29 0.76
N PHE A 327 13.31 -14.32 0.13
CA PHE A 327 13.45 -14.31 -1.33
C PHE A 327 12.81 -15.52 -1.99
N ALA A 328 13.06 -16.73 -1.47
CA ALA A 328 12.45 -17.95 -1.97
C ALA A 328 10.91 -17.92 -1.85
N LEU A 329 10.37 -17.36 -0.77
CA LEU A 329 8.93 -17.15 -0.59
C LEU A 329 8.36 -16.15 -1.61
N ASN A 330 9.04 -15.02 -1.82
CA ASN A 330 8.65 -14.01 -2.79
C ASN A 330 8.64 -14.58 -4.22
N MET A 331 9.73 -15.23 -4.63
CA MET A 331 9.88 -15.84 -5.95
C MET A 331 8.90 -17.00 -6.18
N LEU A 332 8.59 -17.80 -5.15
CA LEU A 332 7.56 -18.83 -5.22
C LEU A 332 6.17 -18.21 -5.42
N GLY A 333 5.86 -17.14 -4.68
CA GLY A 333 4.61 -16.39 -4.83
C GLY A 333 4.47 -15.79 -6.23
N TYR A 334 5.52 -15.10 -6.70
CA TYR A 334 5.58 -14.51 -8.03
C TYR A 334 5.45 -15.56 -9.14
N TYR A 335 6.19 -16.68 -9.06
CA TYR A 335 6.09 -17.77 -10.02
C TYR A 335 4.68 -18.36 -10.10
N ILE A 336 4.03 -18.61 -8.95
CA ILE A 336 2.64 -19.10 -8.92
C ILE A 336 1.68 -18.08 -9.53
N PHE A 337 1.80 -16.79 -9.16
CA PHE A 337 0.95 -15.72 -9.67
C PHE A 337 1.09 -15.55 -11.19
N ARG A 338 2.32 -15.32 -11.67
CA ARG A 338 2.66 -15.04 -13.07
C ARG A 338 2.31 -16.24 -13.95
N SER A 339 2.79 -17.44 -13.62
CA SER A 339 2.58 -18.61 -14.48
C SER A 339 1.13 -19.09 -14.52
N ALA A 340 0.35 -18.94 -13.44
CA ALA A 340 -1.09 -19.20 -13.47
C ALA A 340 -1.84 -18.19 -14.35
N ASN A 341 -1.52 -16.89 -14.22
CA ASN A 341 -2.14 -15.86 -15.04
C ASN A 341 -1.76 -15.98 -16.53
N SER A 342 -0.48 -16.20 -16.86
CA SER A 342 -0.01 -16.45 -18.23
C SER A 342 -0.67 -17.69 -18.86
N GLN A 343 -0.80 -18.80 -18.12
CA GLN A 343 -1.48 -20.01 -18.62
C GLN A 343 -2.96 -19.75 -18.97
N LYS A 344 -3.68 -19.01 -18.14
CA LYS A 344 -5.07 -18.59 -18.40
C LYS A 344 -5.16 -17.64 -19.59
N ASN A 345 -4.17 -16.77 -19.76
CA ASN A 345 -4.09 -15.80 -20.83
C ASN A 345 -3.83 -16.47 -22.19
N GLU A 346 -2.73 -17.22 -22.31
CA GLU A 346 -2.34 -17.90 -23.55
C GLU A 346 -3.46 -18.82 -24.04
N PHE A 347 -4.09 -19.59 -23.14
CA PHE A 347 -5.24 -20.44 -23.47
C PHE A 347 -6.48 -19.67 -23.94
N ARG A 348 -6.70 -18.44 -23.48
CA ARG A 348 -7.81 -17.59 -23.94
C ARG A 348 -7.56 -16.99 -25.32
N ASN A 349 -6.29 -16.69 -25.64
CA ASN A 349 -5.90 -16.06 -26.90
C ASN A 349 -5.69 -17.09 -28.02
N ASN A 350 -5.02 -18.21 -27.72
CA ASN A 350 -4.79 -19.32 -28.63
C ASN A 350 -4.84 -20.66 -27.88
N PRO A 351 -6.01 -21.33 -27.81
CA PRO A 351 -6.13 -22.65 -27.20
C PRO A 351 -5.24 -23.74 -27.82
N GLU A 352 -4.79 -23.55 -29.06
CA GLU A 352 -3.93 -24.50 -29.79
C GLU A 352 -2.43 -24.20 -29.62
N GLY A 353 -2.06 -23.16 -28.85
CA GLY A 353 -0.68 -22.82 -28.54
C GLY A 353 0.05 -23.94 -27.79
N ALA A 354 1.33 -24.18 -28.11
CA ALA A 354 2.06 -25.37 -27.66
C ALA A 354 2.07 -25.54 -26.12
N ASN A 355 2.16 -24.43 -25.37
CA ASN A 355 2.23 -24.47 -23.90
C ASN A 355 0.85 -24.69 -23.23
N VAL A 356 -0.25 -24.62 -23.98
CA VAL A 356 -1.64 -24.69 -23.47
C VAL A 356 -2.52 -25.73 -24.13
N LYS A 357 -2.16 -26.24 -25.32
CA LYS A 357 -2.91 -27.26 -26.07
C LYS A 357 -3.08 -28.58 -25.32
N HIS A 358 -2.18 -28.89 -24.38
CA HIS A 358 -2.28 -30.07 -23.53
C HIS A 358 -3.26 -29.91 -22.35
N LEU A 359 -3.85 -28.71 -22.16
CA LEU A 359 -4.73 -28.42 -21.03
C LEU A 359 -6.17 -28.85 -21.30
N LYS A 360 -6.76 -29.49 -20.29
CA LYS A 360 -8.17 -29.88 -20.25
C LYS A 360 -9.02 -28.69 -19.82
N PHE A 361 -10.22 -28.61 -20.39
CA PHE A 361 -11.20 -27.58 -20.06
C PHE A 361 -12.63 -28.15 -20.09
N LEU A 362 -13.52 -27.51 -19.34
CA LEU A 362 -14.96 -27.64 -19.48
C LEU A 362 -15.45 -26.60 -20.50
N GLN A 363 -16.10 -27.05 -21.56
CA GLN A 363 -16.85 -26.18 -22.47
C GLN A 363 -18.19 -25.83 -21.82
N THR A 364 -18.50 -24.54 -21.68
CA THR A 364 -19.75 -24.06 -21.08
C THR A 364 -20.84 -23.83 -22.12
N LYS A 365 -22.11 -23.93 -21.70
CA LYS A 365 -23.31 -23.51 -22.45
C LYS A 365 -23.24 -22.04 -22.87
N ALA A 366 -22.57 -21.21 -22.07
CA ALA A 366 -22.28 -19.79 -22.36
C ALA A 366 -21.15 -19.57 -23.40
N GLY A 367 -20.77 -20.59 -24.17
CA GLY A 367 -19.75 -20.53 -25.23
C GLY A 367 -18.29 -20.46 -24.75
N THR A 368 -18.04 -20.06 -23.51
CA THR A 368 -16.69 -19.93 -22.93
C THR A 368 -16.10 -21.27 -22.44
N LYS A 369 -14.77 -21.30 -22.24
CA LYS A 369 -14.02 -22.45 -21.73
C LYS A 369 -13.50 -22.19 -20.30
N LEU A 370 -13.61 -23.17 -19.40
CA LEU A 370 -13.07 -23.14 -18.04
C LEU A 370 -11.95 -24.18 -17.89
N LEU A 371 -10.73 -23.76 -17.59
CA LEU A 371 -9.56 -24.66 -17.45
C LEU A 371 -9.68 -25.58 -16.24
N THR A 372 -9.60 -26.90 -16.46
CA THR A 372 -9.73 -27.96 -15.45
C THR A 372 -8.41 -28.71 -15.18
N SER A 373 -7.31 -28.29 -15.79
CA SER A 373 -5.96 -28.83 -15.53
C SER A 373 -4.92 -27.71 -15.41
N GLY A 374 -3.65 -28.08 -15.19
CA GLY A 374 -2.58 -27.11 -14.95
C GLY A 374 -2.79 -26.41 -13.61
N TRP A 375 -2.52 -25.11 -13.56
CA TRP A 375 -2.71 -24.28 -12.38
C TRP A 375 -4.19 -24.21 -11.96
N TRP A 376 -5.08 -23.99 -12.93
CA TRP A 376 -6.53 -23.86 -12.75
C TRP A 376 -7.23 -25.21 -12.48
N GLY A 377 -6.50 -26.33 -12.55
CA GLY A 377 -6.93 -27.63 -12.04
C GLY A 377 -6.52 -27.92 -10.60
N LYS A 378 -5.50 -27.22 -10.04
CA LYS A 378 -5.08 -27.38 -8.64
C LYS A 378 -6.04 -26.67 -7.68
N SER A 379 -6.37 -25.42 -7.99
CA SER A 379 -7.43 -24.65 -7.33
C SER A 379 -7.96 -23.55 -8.27
N ARG A 380 -9.18 -23.10 -8.01
CA ARG A 380 -9.89 -22.13 -8.87
C ARG A 380 -9.24 -20.75 -8.90
N HIS A 381 -8.50 -20.38 -7.87
CA HIS A 381 -7.80 -19.10 -7.71
C HIS A 381 -6.38 -19.28 -7.15
N ILE A 382 -5.61 -20.22 -7.72
CA ILE A 382 -4.22 -20.46 -7.30
C ILE A 382 -3.31 -19.22 -7.45
N ASN A 383 -3.65 -18.32 -8.37
CA ASN A 383 -2.98 -17.03 -8.51
C ASN A 383 -3.10 -16.18 -7.24
N TYR A 384 -4.24 -16.22 -6.53
CA TYR A 384 -4.43 -15.50 -5.26
C TYR A 384 -3.55 -16.07 -4.14
N LEU A 385 -3.17 -17.36 -4.19
CA LEU A 385 -2.17 -17.91 -3.27
C LEU A 385 -0.78 -17.31 -3.58
N GLY A 386 -0.40 -17.25 -4.86
CA GLY A 386 0.87 -16.63 -5.27
C GLY A 386 0.97 -15.17 -4.83
N ASP A 387 -0.11 -14.42 -5.02
CA ASP A 387 -0.27 -13.02 -4.61
C ASP A 387 -0.10 -12.84 -3.09
N TRP A 388 -0.77 -13.68 -2.29
CA TRP A 388 -0.68 -13.62 -0.83
C TRP A 388 0.70 -14.02 -0.30
N LEU A 389 1.40 -14.95 -0.94
CA LEU A 389 2.77 -15.32 -0.59
C LEU A 389 3.76 -14.17 -0.86
N MET A 390 3.57 -13.42 -1.96
CA MET A 390 4.30 -12.17 -2.19
C MET A 390 3.99 -11.16 -1.08
N ALA A 391 2.71 -10.89 -0.79
CA ALA A 391 2.32 -9.95 0.24
C ALA A 391 2.91 -10.26 1.63
N LEU A 392 2.94 -11.53 2.02
CA LEU A 392 3.59 -11.98 3.24
C LEU A 392 5.12 -11.76 3.19
N SER A 393 5.77 -12.06 2.06
CA SER A 393 7.23 -11.88 1.90
C SER A 393 7.71 -10.44 2.09
N TRP A 394 6.89 -9.42 1.82
CA TRP A 394 7.28 -8.03 2.04
C TRP A 394 7.18 -7.62 3.51
N CYS A 395 6.36 -8.31 4.30
CA CYS A 395 6.18 -8.04 5.72
C CYS A 395 7.34 -8.62 6.57
N LEU A 396 7.80 -9.83 6.22
CA LEU A 396 8.83 -10.58 6.95
C LEU A 396 10.17 -9.83 7.21
N PRO A 397 10.71 -8.97 6.31
CA PRO A 397 11.90 -8.17 6.59
C PRO A 397 11.81 -7.32 7.87
N CYS A 398 10.60 -6.87 8.24
CA CYS A 398 10.36 -6.06 9.44
C CYS A 398 10.59 -6.85 10.75
N GLY A 399 10.62 -8.18 10.69
CA GLY A 399 10.63 -9.03 11.88
C GLY A 399 9.31 -8.95 12.65
N PHE A 400 9.28 -9.49 13.87
CA PHE A 400 8.04 -9.71 14.63
C PHE A 400 7.80 -8.69 15.76
N GLY A 401 8.50 -7.56 15.76
CA GLY A 401 8.38 -6.51 16.79
C GLY A 401 7.07 -5.72 16.73
N SER A 402 6.35 -5.77 15.60
CA SER A 402 5.05 -5.12 15.43
C SER A 402 4.14 -5.94 14.50
N VAL A 403 2.83 -5.88 14.75
CA VAL A 403 1.80 -6.40 13.83
C VAL A 403 1.47 -5.42 12.71
N ILE A 404 1.82 -4.13 12.83
CA ILE A 404 1.45 -3.08 11.86
C ILE A 404 2.05 -3.34 10.47
N PRO A 405 3.33 -3.74 10.31
CA PRO A 405 3.86 -4.15 9.00
C PRO A 405 3.11 -5.34 8.37
N TYR A 406 2.53 -6.24 9.18
CA TYR A 406 1.73 -7.39 8.72
C TYR A 406 0.26 -7.05 8.45
N PHE A 407 -0.20 -5.86 8.84
CA PHE A 407 -1.57 -5.40 8.52
C PHE A 407 -1.88 -5.61 7.04
N TYR A 408 -0.92 -5.30 6.17
CA TYR A 408 -1.07 -5.50 4.73
C TYR A 408 -1.35 -6.97 4.37
N ALA A 409 -0.51 -7.93 4.77
CA ALA A 409 -0.72 -9.35 4.42
C ALA A 409 -2.02 -9.93 5.04
N ILE A 410 -2.44 -9.42 6.21
CA ILE A 410 -3.70 -9.80 6.86
C ILE A 410 -4.90 -9.24 6.07
N TYR A 411 -4.92 -7.93 5.81
CA TYR A 411 -5.93 -7.25 5.00
C TYR A 411 -6.06 -7.88 3.60
N PHE A 412 -4.93 -8.11 2.93
CA PHE A 412 -4.91 -8.64 1.57
C PHE A 412 -5.41 -10.09 1.53
N GLY A 413 -5.10 -10.91 2.55
CA GLY A 413 -5.69 -12.24 2.72
C GLY A 413 -7.23 -12.19 2.84
N VAL A 414 -7.76 -11.27 3.65
CA VAL A 414 -9.22 -11.05 3.78
C VAL A 414 -9.83 -10.54 2.47
N LEU A 415 -9.17 -9.62 1.76
CA LEU A 415 -9.59 -9.09 0.47
C LEU A 415 -9.68 -10.20 -0.60
N LEU A 416 -8.66 -11.06 -0.70
CA LEU A 416 -8.62 -12.18 -1.64
C LEU A 416 -9.70 -13.23 -1.33
N LEU A 417 -9.97 -13.51 -0.04
CA LEU A 417 -11.09 -14.35 0.38
C LEU A 417 -12.45 -13.75 0.01
N HIS A 418 -12.64 -12.44 0.22
CA HIS A 418 -13.89 -11.76 -0.16
C HIS A 418 -14.10 -11.75 -1.68
N ARG A 419 -13.04 -11.48 -2.45
CA ARG A 419 -13.10 -11.44 -3.92
C ARG A 419 -13.28 -12.82 -4.54
N GLU A 420 -12.72 -13.87 -3.95
CA GLU A 420 -13.04 -15.26 -4.33
C GLU A 420 -14.54 -15.56 -4.17
N ARG A 421 -15.20 -15.03 -3.13
CA ARG A 421 -16.65 -15.19 -2.96
C ARG A 421 -17.45 -14.41 -4.01
N ARG A 422 -17.08 -13.16 -4.29
CA ARG A 422 -17.70 -12.35 -5.37
C ARG A 422 -17.54 -13.01 -6.74
N ASP A 423 -16.34 -13.45 -7.10
CA ASP A 423 -16.10 -14.06 -8.43
C ASP A 423 -16.73 -15.46 -8.55
N ASN A 424 -16.73 -16.27 -7.48
CA ASN A 424 -17.48 -17.52 -7.44
C ASN A 424 -19.00 -17.28 -7.62
N HIS A 425 -19.57 -16.23 -7.02
CA HIS A 425 -20.97 -15.87 -7.23
C HIS A 425 -21.20 -15.39 -8.67
N LYS A 426 -20.36 -14.49 -9.20
CA LYS A 426 -20.39 -14.01 -10.59
C LYS A 426 -20.33 -15.16 -11.60
N CYS A 427 -19.50 -16.17 -11.34
CA CYS A 427 -19.38 -17.36 -12.19
C CYS A 427 -20.55 -18.35 -12.04
N GLN A 428 -21.09 -18.56 -10.82
CA GLN A 428 -22.33 -19.31 -10.61
C GLN A 428 -23.49 -18.68 -11.40
N THR A 429 -23.70 -17.37 -11.25
CA THR A 429 -24.77 -16.63 -11.94
C THR A 429 -24.58 -16.60 -13.47
N LYS A 430 -23.34 -16.68 -13.97
CA LYS A 430 -23.06 -16.69 -15.42
C LYS A 430 -23.13 -18.09 -16.06
N TYR A 431 -22.75 -19.15 -15.36
CA TYR A 431 -22.58 -20.50 -15.95
C TYR A 431 -23.51 -21.58 -15.35
N GLY A 432 -24.16 -21.32 -14.22
CA GLY A 432 -25.10 -22.24 -13.57
C GLY A 432 -24.51 -23.63 -13.31
N GLU A 433 -25.19 -24.67 -13.80
CA GLU A 433 -24.77 -26.08 -13.75
C GLU A 433 -23.31 -26.32 -14.20
N ASP A 434 -22.80 -25.56 -15.18
CA ASP A 434 -21.42 -25.71 -15.63
C ASP A 434 -20.42 -25.21 -14.58
N TRP A 435 -20.79 -24.22 -13.75
CA TRP A 435 -19.96 -23.82 -12.61
C TRP A 435 -19.98 -24.86 -11.49
N GLU A 436 -21.13 -25.47 -11.23
CA GLU A 436 -21.25 -26.56 -10.23
C GLU A 436 -20.44 -27.78 -10.65
N LYS A 437 -20.54 -28.16 -11.93
CA LYS A 437 -19.69 -29.18 -12.57
C LYS A 437 -18.21 -28.81 -12.56
N TYR A 438 -17.87 -27.54 -12.74
CA TYR A 438 -16.49 -27.06 -12.61
C TYR A 438 -15.98 -27.17 -11.16
N CYS A 439 -16.81 -26.81 -10.18
CA CYS A 439 -16.47 -26.85 -8.75
C CYS A 439 -16.35 -28.28 -8.19
N SER A 440 -17.05 -29.27 -8.75
CA SER A 440 -16.90 -30.68 -8.34
C SER A 440 -15.59 -31.29 -8.86
N ILE A 441 -15.09 -30.81 -10.01
CA ILE A 441 -13.76 -31.13 -10.55
C ILE A 441 -12.68 -30.38 -9.76
N VAL A 442 -12.72 -29.04 -9.76
CA VAL A 442 -11.73 -28.17 -9.12
C VAL A 442 -12.23 -27.72 -7.75
N LYS A 443 -12.18 -28.65 -6.80
CA LYS A 443 -12.75 -28.50 -5.45
C LYS A 443 -12.18 -27.29 -4.70
N TYR A 444 -10.86 -27.13 -4.71
CA TYR A 444 -10.16 -26.09 -3.95
C TYR A 444 -10.39 -24.67 -4.49
N ARG A 445 -10.56 -23.72 -3.57
CA ARG A 445 -10.81 -22.30 -3.87
C ARG A 445 -9.48 -21.57 -4.13
N ILE A 446 -8.69 -21.32 -3.09
CA ILE A 446 -7.38 -20.66 -3.16
C ILE A 446 -6.25 -21.67 -2.88
N ILE A 447 -6.16 -22.16 -1.63
CA ILE A 447 -5.12 -23.13 -1.23
C ILE A 447 -5.47 -24.53 -1.77
N PRO A 448 -4.59 -25.17 -2.57
CA PRO A 448 -4.75 -26.56 -2.96
C PRO A 448 -4.20 -27.46 -1.83
N VAL A 449 -5.09 -28.13 -1.09
CA VAL A 449 -4.65 -29.22 -0.21
C VAL A 449 -4.39 -30.43 -1.10
N VAL A 450 -3.20 -31.03 -1.03
CA VAL A 450 -3.00 -32.35 -1.65
C VAL A 450 -3.85 -33.34 -0.85
N PRO A 451 -4.88 -33.98 -1.43
CA PRO A 451 -5.56 -35.06 -0.73
C PRO A 451 -4.51 -36.15 -0.47
N PRO A 452 -4.52 -36.83 0.71
CA PRO A 452 -3.71 -38.03 0.87
C PRO A 452 -4.03 -38.96 -0.30
N GLU A 453 -2.97 -39.41 -0.98
CA GLU A 453 -3.08 -40.02 -2.30
C GLU A 453 -4.09 -41.16 -2.27
N GLN A 454 -5.17 -41.05 -3.05
CA GLN A 454 -6.10 -42.15 -3.24
C GLN A 454 -5.39 -43.21 -4.07
N GLN A 455 -4.60 -44.04 -3.38
CA GLN A 455 -4.08 -45.29 -3.89
C GLN A 455 -5.22 -45.99 -4.62
N GLN A 456 -5.05 -46.17 -5.92
CA GLN A 456 -6.01 -46.92 -6.72
C GLN A 456 -6.12 -48.29 -6.08
N GLN A 457 -7.27 -48.62 -5.51
CA GLN A 457 -7.51 -49.96 -5.01
C GLN A 457 -7.21 -50.92 -6.16
N PRO A 458 -6.25 -51.85 -6.01
CA PRO A 458 -5.95 -52.80 -7.07
C PRO A 458 -7.25 -53.55 -7.40
N PRO A 459 -7.54 -53.80 -8.69
CA PRO A 459 -8.80 -54.38 -9.10
C PRO A 459 -9.04 -55.67 -8.33
N LEU A 460 -10.22 -55.77 -7.70
CA LEU A 460 -10.61 -56.92 -6.89
C LEU A 460 -10.44 -58.19 -7.71
N GLY A 461 -9.45 -59.00 -7.35
CA GLY A 461 -9.28 -60.34 -7.90
C GLY A 461 -10.52 -61.19 -7.64
N PRO A 462 -10.78 -62.22 -8.47
CA PRO A 462 -11.95 -63.07 -8.29
C PRO A 462 -11.97 -63.67 -6.89
N MET A 463 -13.09 -63.52 -6.18
CA MET A 463 -13.21 -64.02 -4.80
C MET A 463 -13.04 -65.54 -4.77
N MET A 464 -11.94 -66.00 -4.16
CA MET A 464 -11.85 -67.39 -3.70
C MET A 464 -12.87 -67.62 -2.58
N GLY A 465 -13.34 -68.87 -2.48
CA GLY A 465 -14.49 -69.23 -1.64
C GLY A 465 -14.33 -68.89 -0.16
N TYR A 466 -15.42 -68.44 0.45
CA TYR A 466 -15.50 -68.16 1.88
C TYR A 466 -15.59 -69.47 2.68
N ASP A 467 -14.56 -69.77 3.47
CA ASP A 467 -14.55 -70.82 4.50
C ASP A 467 -15.18 -70.28 5.79
N PRO A 468 -16.34 -70.81 6.26
CA PRO A 468 -17.01 -70.29 7.46
C PRO A 468 -16.32 -70.59 8.80
N SER A 469 -15.19 -71.30 8.82
CA SER A 469 -14.66 -71.94 10.05
C SER A 469 -13.84 -71.05 11.00
N ARG A 470 -13.59 -69.77 10.69
CA ARG A 470 -12.61 -68.93 11.44
C ARG A 470 -13.22 -67.71 12.15
N ASN A 471 -13.55 -67.89 13.43
CA ASN A 471 -13.81 -66.80 14.37
C ASN A 471 -12.50 -66.12 14.81
N VAL A 472 -12.39 -64.79 14.65
CA VAL A 472 -11.44 -63.94 15.39
C VAL A 472 -12.13 -62.62 15.74
N GLN A 473 -12.15 -62.25 17.03
CA GLN A 473 -12.64 -60.96 17.50
C GLN A 473 -11.52 -59.92 17.49
N TYR A 474 -11.81 -58.68 17.07
CA TYR A 474 -11.19 -57.47 17.64
C TYR A 474 -12.22 -56.32 17.65
N GLY A 475 -12.19 -55.49 18.69
CA GLY A 475 -13.22 -54.49 18.98
C GLY A 475 -12.92 -53.08 18.42
N PRO A 476 -13.92 -52.17 18.45
CA PRO A 476 -13.78 -50.82 17.94
C PRO A 476 -13.14 -49.85 18.96
N LEU A 477 -12.27 -48.96 18.48
CA LEU A 477 -11.96 -47.69 19.14
C LEU A 477 -12.47 -46.55 18.28
N SER A 478 -13.29 -45.68 18.88
CA SER A 478 -13.94 -44.56 18.21
C SER A 478 -13.22 -43.25 18.51
N TYR A 479 -13.22 -42.34 17.53
CA TYR A 479 -12.93 -40.93 17.74
C TYR A 479 -14.06 -40.10 17.12
N ASN A 480 -14.80 -39.40 17.97
CA ASN A 480 -15.85 -38.48 17.55
C ASN A 480 -15.26 -37.08 17.32
N TYR A 481 -15.81 -36.36 16.35
CA TYR A 481 -15.78 -34.90 16.33
C TYR A 481 -17.20 -34.39 16.06
N TYR A 482 -17.74 -33.62 17.00
CA TYR A 482 -19.07 -33.02 16.87
C TYR A 482 -19.03 -31.77 15.98
N GLY A 483 -19.99 -31.66 15.07
CA GLY A 483 -20.32 -30.40 14.40
C GLY A 483 -21.47 -29.68 15.10
N MET A 484 -21.57 -28.36 14.89
CA MET A 484 -22.71 -27.55 15.34
C MET A 484 -23.04 -26.44 14.32
N TYR A 485 -24.33 -26.12 14.24
CA TYR A 485 -24.96 -25.12 13.36
C TYR A 485 -24.87 -25.42 11.84
N GLY A 486 -25.95 -25.37 11.06
CA GLY A 486 -27.37 -25.17 11.41
C GLY A 486 -28.17 -24.74 10.17
N GLN A 487 -29.01 -25.63 9.63
CA GLN A 487 -29.93 -25.32 8.51
C GLN A 487 -31.37 -25.20 8.99
N PRO A 488 -32.19 -24.36 8.33
CA PRO A 488 -33.62 -24.55 8.24
C PRO A 488 -34.08 -24.88 6.80
N ASN A 489 -34.68 -26.06 6.67
CA ASN A 489 -35.82 -26.42 5.81
C ASN A 489 -35.76 -26.27 4.27
N ARG A 490 -35.75 -27.43 3.60
CA ARG A 490 -36.50 -27.65 2.36
C ARG A 490 -38.01 -27.68 2.63
N ALA A 491 -38.81 -27.39 1.61
CA ALA A 491 -40.17 -27.91 1.46
C ALA A 491 -40.28 -28.63 0.11
N SER A 492 -41.11 -29.67 0.02
CA SER A 492 -41.19 -30.58 -1.15
C SER A 492 -42.55 -30.53 -1.84
N TYR A 493 -42.54 -30.36 -3.16
CA TYR A 493 -43.55 -30.80 -4.14
C TYR A 493 -42.85 -30.85 -5.52
N GLY A 494 -43.30 -31.61 -6.53
CA GLY A 494 -44.49 -32.46 -6.54
C GLY A 494 -44.87 -33.07 -7.90
N ASP A 495 -43.90 -33.71 -8.60
CA ASP A 495 -44.13 -34.75 -9.63
C ASP A 495 -44.64 -34.33 -11.05
N PHE A 496 -44.53 -35.28 -12.00
CA PHE A 496 -44.99 -35.36 -13.39
C PHE A 496 -44.46 -34.39 -14.48
N GLY A 497 -44.14 -34.95 -15.66
CA GLY A 497 -43.95 -34.19 -16.91
C GLY A 497 -42.90 -34.73 -17.91
N ALA A 498 -43.11 -35.92 -18.49
CA ALA A 498 -42.22 -36.43 -19.55
C ALA A 498 -42.62 -35.93 -20.95
N ASN A 499 -41.65 -35.55 -21.79
CA ASN A 499 -41.76 -35.70 -23.26
C ASN A 499 -40.40 -35.57 -24.00
N THR A 500 -40.11 -36.61 -24.80
CA THR A 500 -39.43 -36.66 -26.11
C THR A 500 -38.55 -35.50 -26.62
N MET A 501 -37.28 -35.83 -26.97
CA MET A 501 -36.59 -35.23 -28.13
C MET A 501 -37.16 -35.84 -29.43
N PRO A 502 -36.96 -35.22 -30.61
CA PRO A 502 -35.78 -35.58 -31.43
C PRO A 502 -35.16 -34.41 -32.23
N GLY A 503 -34.06 -34.66 -32.94
CA GLY A 503 -33.64 -33.83 -34.09
C GLY A 503 -32.18 -33.39 -34.09
N SER A 504 -31.29 -34.16 -34.72
CA SER A 504 -29.93 -33.74 -35.04
C SER A 504 -29.87 -32.92 -36.33
N GLY A 505 -29.05 -31.87 -36.35
CA GLY A 505 -28.85 -31.01 -37.53
C GLY A 505 -27.48 -30.34 -37.51
N GLY A 506 -26.47 -31.02 -38.06
CA GLY A 506 -25.11 -30.47 -38.17
C GLY A 506 -24.89 -29.76 -39.51
N GLN A 507 -24.36 -28.53 -39.47
CA GLN A 507 -23.80 -27.85 -40.64
C GLN A 507 -22.42 -27.25 -40.34
N ARG A 508 -21.71 -26.86 -41.41
CA ARG A 508 -20.24 -26.82 -41.47
C ARG A 508 -19.65 -25.46 -41.06
N MET A 509 -18.36 -25.51 -40.78
CA MET A 509 -17.48 -24.35 -40.61
C MET A 509 -17.57 -23.41 -41.82
N ALA A 510 -17.51 -22.11 -41.54
CA ALA A 510 -16.87 -21.14 -42.42
C ALA A 510 -15.72 -20.50 -41.62
N TYR A 511 -14.48 -20.70 -42.07
CA TYR A 511 -13.37 -19.86 -41.64
C TYR A 511 -13.41 -18.58 -42.48
N ASP A 512 -13.05 -17.46 -41.87
CA ASP A 512 -12.55 -16.28 -42.58
C ASP A 512 -11.27 -15.81 -41.89
N ASP A 513 -10.29 -15.35 -42.67
CA ASP A 513 -8.90 -15.16 -42.24
C ASP A 513 -8.47 -13.71 -42.46
N SER A 514 -8.10 -13.04 -41.37
CA SER A 514 -7.49 -11.71 -41.38
C SER A 514 -6.37 -11.60 -40.36
N SER A 515 -5.38 -12.48 -40.51
CA SER A 515 -4.12 -12.42 -39.77
C SER A 515 -3.37 -11.08 -39.92
N ARG A 516 -2.96 -10.49 -38.78
CA ARG A 516 -1.73 -9.70 -38.63
C ARG A 516 -1.30 -9.58 -37.17
N PHE A 517 0.01 -9.60 -36.96
CA PHE A 517 0.65 -9.72 -35.64
C PHE A 517 0.52 -8.45 -34.78
N MET A 518 0.21 -8.65 -33.50
CA MET A 518 0.97 -8.08 -32.37
C MET A 518 0.74 -8.97 -31.14
N SER A 519 1.76 -9.20 -30.33
CA SER A 519 1.66 -9.97 -29.09
C SER A 519 1.19 -9.09 -27.93
N PRO A 520 0.38 -9.65 -27.01
CA PRO A 520 0.34 -9.12 -25.65
C PRO A 520 0.57 -10.21 -24.59
N ASN A 521 1.44 -9.89 -23.63
CA ASN A 521 1.39 -10.47 -22.29
C ASN A 521 0.35 -9.66 -21.51
N TYR A 522 -0.68 -10.32 -20.99
CA TYR A 522 -1.76 -9.67 -20.24
C TYR A 522 -1.60 -10.08 -18.77
N TRP A 523 -1.47 -9.11 -17.85
CA TRP A 523 -2.06 -9.07 -16.50
C TRP A 523 -1.51 -7.85 -15.76
N SER A 524 -2.14 -6.69 -15.94
CA SER A 524 -2.04 -5.55 -15.04
C SER A 524 -3.12 -5.55 -13.96
N PRO A 525 -2.98 -4.68 -12.95
CA PRO A 525 -3.54 -5.03 -11.66
C PRO A 525 -3.96 -3.81 -10.81
N SER A 526 -4.24 -2.64 -11.36
CA SER A 526 -4.71 -1.55 -10.49
C SER A 526 -6.02 -1.88 -9.75
N ALA A 527 -6.80 -2.76 -10.36
CA ALA A 527 -7.99 -3.42 -9.80
C ALA A 527 -7.68 -4.58 -8.82
N GLN A 528 -6.40 -4.84 -8.50
CA GLN A 528 -5.84 -5.67 -7.42
C GLN A 528 -4.34 -5.82 -7.70
N MET A 529 -3.52 -5.00 -7.04
CA MET A 529 -2.12 -4.66 -7.38
C MET A 529 -1.27 -5.93 -7.63
N ALA A 530 -0.36 -5.95 -8.64
CA ALA A 530 0.51 -7.08 -9.11
C ALA A 530 0.81 -7.18 -10.64
N ALA A 531 1.97 -6.70 -11.10
CA ALA A 531 2.95 -7.48 -11.90
C ALA A 531 3.15 -7.49 -13.47
N GLU A 532 4.41 -7.73 -13.97
CA GLU A 532 5.16 -7.33 -15.22
C GLU A 532 5.29 -8.33 -16.40
N ALA A 533 6.05 -7.90 -17.42
CA ALA A 533 6.87 -8.67 -18.35
C ALA A 533 8.23 -9.15 -17.77
N ASP A 534 8.82 -10.17 -18.42
CA ASP A 534 10.00 -10.91 -17.96
C ASP A 534 11.28 -10.55 -18.76
N ASN A 535 12.44 -10.99 -18.29
CA ASN A 535 13.74 -10.69 -18.92
C ASN A 535 13.98 -11.45 -20.23
N GLY A 536 14.49 -10.74 -21.24
CA GLY A 536 15.12 -11.34 -22.42
C GLY A 536 16.55 -11.79 -22.12
N ALA A 537 16.93 -12.99 -22.54
CA ALA A 537 18.23 -13.59 -22.20
C ALA A 537 19.43 -12.91 -22.89
N PHE A 538 20.61 -13.02 -22.24
CA PHE A 538 21.91 -12.63 -22.80
C PHE A 538 22.19 -13.34 -24.14
N GLY A 539 22.58 -12.58 -25.18
CA GLY A 539 22.57 -13.06 -26.57
C GLY A 539 23.70 -12.59 -27.51
N GLY A 540 24.81 -12.04 -27.00
CA GLY A 540 26.12 -12.03 -27.69
C GLY A 540 26.40 -11.07 -28.87
N SER A 541 27.49 -10.31 -28.70
CA SER A 541 28.39 -9.77 -29.75
C SER A 541 28.06 -8.43 -30.42
N GLY A 542 29.13 -7.70 -30.76
CA GLY A 542 29.13 -6.36 -31.39
C GLY A 542 28.99 -5.20 -30.38
N GLY A 543 29.96 -4.31 -30.18
CA GLY A 543 31.31 -4.21 -30.77
C GLY A 543 31.79 -2.77 -30.95
N GLY A 544 31.97 -2.00 -29.86
CA GLY A 544 32.38 -0.59 -29.96
C GLY A 544 33.03 -0.04 -28.69
N ARG A 545 34.36 0.14 -28.71
CA ARG A 545 35.12 0.88 -27.68
C ARG A 545 35.10 2.38 -27.98
N ILE A 546 34.74 3.20 -27.01
CA ILE A 546 35.19 4.60 -26.91
C ILE A 546 35.80 4.81 -25.52
N LYS A 547 36.82 5.67 -25.43
CA LYS A 547 37.70 5.83 -24.25
C LYS A 547 37.30 6.99 -23.34
N TYR A 548 37.79 6.95 -22.10
CA TYR A 548 37.96 8.13 -21.25
C TYR A 548 39.16 8.98 -21.68
N SER A 549 39.04 10.30 -21.45
CA SER A 549 40.12 11.25 -21.12
C SER A 549 39.45 12.38 -20.30
N GLU A 550 39.73 12.55 -19.01
CA GLU A 550 40.92 13.21 -18.44
C GLU A 550 40.99 14.73 -18.66
N TYR A 551 41.09 15.44 -17.51
CA TYR A 551 41.63 16.77 -17.24
C TYR A 551 41.38 17.95 -18.20
N GLY A 552 40.77 19.02 -17.66
CA GLY A 552 40.61 20.31 -18.34
C GLY A 552 39.89 21.38 -17.53
N GLY A 553 40.35 21.68 -16.31
CA GLY A 553 39.80 22.79 -15.51
C GLY A 553 40.57 24.10 -15.74
N ILE A 554 39.86 25.22 -15.93
CA ILE A 554 40.40 26.58 -15.78
C ILE A 554 39.28 27.58 -15.39
N ILE A 555 39.57 28.30 -14.31
CA ILE A 555 39.21 29.67 -13.86
C ILE A 555 38.11 30.46 -14.60
N LEU A 556 37.26 31.12 -13.80
CA LEU A 556 36.28 32.18 -14.14
C LEU A 556 36.88 33.35 -14.96
N PRO A 557 36.02 34.17 -15.59
CA PRO A 557 35.98 35.57 -15.13
C PRO A 557 34.57 36.11 -14.86
N ASN A 558 34.51 37.16 -14.04
CA ASN A 558 33.30 37.82 -13.58
C ASN A 558 33.32 39.30 -14.03
N GLN A 559 32.26 39.81 -14.67
CA GLN A 559 31.91 41.24 -14.88
C GLN A 559 30.51 41.31 -15.53
N ALA A 560 29.52 42.01 -14.97
CA ALA A 560 29.21 43.46 -15.11
C ALA A 560 28.64 43.82 -16.50
N ALA A 561 27.70 44.76 -16.74
CA ALA A 561 27.04 45.84 -15.96
C ALA A 561 25.70 46.22 -16.69
N ALA A 562 24.72 47.03 -16.23
CA ALA A 562 24.25 47.53 -14.92
C ALA A 562 22.92 48.33 -15.17
N PHE A 563 22.47 49.18 -14.21
CA PHE A 563 21.30 50.10 -14.26
C PHE A 563 19.90 49.47 -14.13
N GLY A 564 18.88 50.15 -13.54
CA GLY A 564 18.83 51.53 -13.01
C GLY A 564 18.16 51.66 -11.62
N THR A 565 18.07 52.90 -11.10
CA THR A 565 17.93 53.21 -9.65
C THR A 565 16.91 54.31 -9.32
N ALA A 566 16.27 54.21 -8.14
CA ALA A 566 15.78 55.29 -7.25
C ALA A 566 15.33 54.63 -5.92
N GLU A 567 16.00 54.76 -4.76
CA GLU A 567 16.21 55.92 -3.87
C GLU A 567 14.97 56.36 -3.07
N GLY A 568 15.09 56.43 -1.73
CA GLY A 568 14.04 56.93 -0.82
C GLY A 568 14.08 56.40 0.62
N ASP A 569 14.93 56.98 1.47
CA ASP A 569 14.97 56.86 2.96
C ASP A 569 15.51 58.22 3.46
N PRO A 570 15.07 58.85 4.60
CA PRO A 570 15.07 58.26 5.95
C PRO A 570 13.94 58.70 6.90
N GLY A 571 13.94 58.24 8.17
CA GLY A 571 13.26 58.94 9.27
C GLY A 571 13.16 58.19 10.60
N SER A 572 13.55 58.81 11.72
CA SER A 572 13.51 58.22 13.07
C SER A 572 12.65 59.01 14.08
N SER A 573 11.63 58.33 14.62
CA SER A 573 10.83 58.71 15.82
C SER A 573 9.82 57.59 16.12
N GLY A 574 9.32 57.34 17.33
CA GLY A 574 9.60 57.95 18.64
C GLY A 574 8.32 58.04 19.50
N SER A 575 8.35 57.56 20.75
CA SER A 575 7.26 57.61 21.78
C SER A 575 6.02 56.73 21.49
N ASN A 576 5.38 55.95 22.39
CA ASN A 576 5.00 56.16 23.79
C ASN A 576 4.60 54.85 24.54
N LEU A 577 4.75 54.87 25.87
CA LEU A 577 4.08 54.01 26.88
C LEU A 577 2.71 54.65 27.29
N PRO A 578 1.70 53.99 27.92
CA PRO A 578 1.75 53.14 29.14
C PRO A 578 1.05 51.75 28.99
N ALA A 579 1.10 50.75 29.90
CA ALA A 579 1.48 50.56 31.31
C ALA A 579 0.32 50.45 32.35
N TYR A 580 0.46 49.48 33.29
CA TYR A 580 -0.48 49.07 34.36
C TYR A 580 -1.82 48.45 33.88
N THR A 581 -2.56 47.64 34.66
CA THR A 581 -2.55 47.35 36.12
C THR A 581 -2.48 45.87 36.51
N SER A 582 -2.01 45.59 37.73
CA SER A 582 -1.94 44.27 38.38
C SER A 582 -3.12 43.97 39.32
N GLY A 583 -3.45 42.69 39.51
CA GLY A 583 -4.18 42.19 40.67
C GLY A 583 -4.25 40.65 40.69
N GLY A 584 -4.13 39.95 41.82
CA GLY A 584 -3.81 40.42 43.18
C GLY A 584 -4.55 39.62 44.26
N ALA A 585 -3.92 38.57 44.80
CA ALA A 585 -4.45 37.81 45.94
C ALA A 585 -3.31 37.36 46.88
N VAL A 586 -3.54 37.53 48.18
CA VAL A 586 -2.67 37.18 49.33
C VAL A 586 -3.53 36.18 50.17
N THR A 587 -3.09 35.23 50.99
CA THR A 587 -2.02 35.09 52.01
C THR A 587 -1.69 33.59 52.20
N GLY A 588 -0.68 33.11 52.95
CA GLY A 588 0.17 33.75 53.96
C GLY A 588 1.33 32.83 54.41
N SER A 589 1.96 33.11 55.55
CA SER A 589 3.29 32.55 55.89
C SER A 589 3.35 31.81 57.24
N LEU A 590 3.99 30.64 57.21
CA LEU A 590 4.83 30.06 58.26
C LEU A 590 6.03 29.39 57.53
N GLY A 591 7.24 29.30 58.08
CA GLY A 591 7.68 29.68 59.42
C GLY A 591 8.63 28.64 60.02
N GLY A 592 9.67 28.22 59.28
CA GLY A 592 10.59 27.17 59.73
C GLY A 592 11.95 27.24 59.04
N VAL A 593 13.02 26.97 59.80
CA VAL A 593 14.41 26.94 59.33
C VAL A 593 14.88 25.48 59.27
N ASP A 594 15.33 25.00 58.11
CA ASP A 594 16.22 23.83 58.02
C ASP A 594 17.40 24.17 57.07
N ASN A 595 18.57 23.60 57.36
CA ASN A 595 19.86 24.13 56.94
C ASN A 595 20.58 23.13 56.03
N ARG A 596 20.05 22.93 54.81
CA ARG A 596 20.63 22.03 53.80
C ARG A 596 20.74 22.71 52.43
N LYS A 597 21.97 22.87 51.94
CA LYS A 597 22.25 23.36 50.59
C LYS A 597 22.02 22.27 49.54
N GLY A 598 20.77 22.03 49.18
CA GLY A 598 20.40 21.32 47.94
C GLY A 598 20.09 22.33 46.85
N ILE A 599 20.81 22.30 45.72
CA ILE A 599 20.56 23.19 44.58
C ILE A 599 19.39 22.62 43.77
N LYS A 600 18.24 23.29 43.80
CA LYS A 600 17.17 23.01 42.82
C LYS A 600 17.58 23.57 41.46
N LEU A 601 17.73 22.68 40.47
CA LEU A 601 17.71 23.07 39.07
C LEU A 601 16.28 23.51 38.69
N ALA A 602 16.15 24.52 37.84
CA ALA A 602 14.84 24.97 37.35
C ALA A 602 14.42 24.14 36.14
N GLY A 603 13.17 23.68 36.11
CA GLY A 603 12.62 22.91 34.99
C GLY A 603 12.89 21.40 35.08
N ALA A 604 12.10 20.70 35.89
CA ALA A 604 11.84 19.27 35.77
C ALA A 604 10.46 18.99 36.37
N VAL A 605 9.64 18.18 35.70
CA VAL A 605 8.35 17.71 36.24
C VAL A 605 8.59 16.38 36.96
N ASN A 606 8.21 16.30 38.24
CA ASN A 606 8.43 15.12 39.08
C ASN A 606 7.22 14.17 39.03
N ASP A 607 7.35 13.01 38.38
CA ASP A 607 6.42 11.87 38.56
C ASP A 607 6.81 10.93 39.71
N ALA A 608 7.92 11.21 40.41
CA ALA A 608 8.24 10.64 41.72
C ALA A 608 9.08 11.62 42.54
N ASP A 609 8.78 11.79 43.83
CA ASP A 609 9.52 12.68 44.74
C ASP A 609 10.76 11.97 45.36
N ASP A 610 11.50 11.23 44.53
CA ASP A 610 12.68 10.44 44.92
C ASP A 610 14.03 11.10 44.56
N GLY A 611 13.99 12.33 44.03
CA GLY A 611 15.17 13.13 43.69
C GLY A 611 15.89 12.74 42.40
N TYR A 612 15.34 11.81 41.61
CA TYR A 612 15.90 11.40 40.31
C TYR A 612 15.14 12.03 39.13
N SER A 613 15.85 12.80 38.30
CA SER A 613 15.44 13.10 36.94
C SER A 613 15.35 11.79 36.13
N ARG A 614 14.34 11.66 35.27
CA ARG A 614 14.11 10.49 34.42
C ARG A 614 14.00 10.95 32.97
N GLY A 615 14.63 10.23 32.04
CA GLY A 615 14.64 10.62 30.65
C GLY A 615 15.43 9.65 29.78
N THR A 616 15.88 10.13 28.64
CA THR A 616 16.50 9.33 27.58
C THR A 616 18.01 9.57 27.51
N GLY A 617 18.80 8.50 27.50
CA GLY A 617 20.25 8.53 27.32
C GLY A 617 20.63 8.09 25.91
N THR A 618 21.32 8.96 25.17
CA THR A 618 21.94 8.65 23.86
C THR A 618 23.46 8.70 23.97
N PHE A 619 24.19 8.55 22.86
CA PHE A 619 25.62 8.81 22.82
C PHE A 619 26.03 9.60 21.58
N TYR A 620 27.10 10.40 21.72
CA TYR A 620 27.67 11.23 20.65
C TYR A 620 29.20 11.11 20.58
N ASP A 621 29.76 11.38 19.39
CA ASP A 621 31.20 11.51 19.22
C ASP A 621 31.66 12.89 19.73
N VAL A 622 32.32 12.87 20.89
CA VAL A 622 32.71 14.07 21.63
C VAL A 622 33.96 14.75 21.06
N GLU A 623 34.69 14.08 20.17
CA GLU A 623 35.92 14.58 19.53
C GLU A 623 35.62 15.45 18.29
N THR A 624 34.38 15.39 17.78
CA THR A 624 33.93 16.11 16.57
C THR A 624 34.00 17.63 16.67
N ARG A 625 33.90 18.21 17.88
CA ARG A 625 33.89 19.67 18.10
C ARG A 625 34.25 20.03 19.54
N ALA A 626 34.58 21.30 19.76
CA ALA A 626 34.64 21.83 21.13
C ALA A 626 33.24 21.78 21.79
N SER A 627 33.23 21.53 23.09
CA SER A 627 32.02 21.49 23.90
C SER A 627 31.49 22.90 24.20
N THR A 628 30.23 23.02 24.64
CA THR A 628 29.60 24.29 25.05
C THR A 628 30.35 24.95 26.21
N CYS A 629 30.93 24.15 27.12
CA CYS A 629 31.82 24.63 28.18
C CYS A 629 33.22 25.05 27.67
N GLY A 630 33.47 24.95 26.36
CA GLY A 630 34.64 25.53 25.69
C GLY A 630 35.95 24.77 25.90
N GLN A 631 35.87 23.47 26.15
CA GLN A 631 36.99 22.52 26.19
C GLN A 631 36.82 21.44 25.09
N GLN A 632 37.86 20.65 24.89
CA GLN A 632 37.92 19.50 23.98
C GLN A 632 38.13 18.25 24.83
N TYR A 633 37.42 17.17 24.50
CA TYR A 633 37.39 15.91 25.26
C TYR A 633 37.57 14.72 24.33
N LYS A 634 37.74 13.53 24.89
CA LYS A 634 37.86 12.27 24.17
C LYS A 634 36.69 11.35 24.43
N ASN A 635 36.40 10.46 23.49
CA ASN A 635 35.35 9.45 23.61
C ASN A 635 35.60 8.45 24.77
N THR A 636 36.83 8.42 25.31
CA THR A 636 37.25 7.70 26.52
C THR A 636 36.87 8.37 27.84
N ASP A 637 36.52 9.66 27.83
CA ASP A 637 36.28 10.44 29.04
C ASP A 637 34.85 10.20 29.56
N LEU A 638 34.60 10.35 30.87
CA LEU A 638 33.27 10.12 31.47
C LEU A 638 32.49 11.44 31.56
N ILE A 639 31.83 11.80 30.46
CA ILE A 639 31.19 13.11 30.27
C ILE A 639 29.80 12.98 29.66
N ALA A 640 29.01 14.06 29.78
CA ALA A 640 27.69 14.18 29.18
C ALA A 640 27.41 15.59 28.61
N ALA A 641 26.55 15.64 27.60
CA ALA A 641 25.82 16.82 27.18
C ALA A 641 24.43 16.82 27.84
N LEU A 642 24.05 17.93 28.48
CA LEU A 642 22.72 18.11 29.06
C LEU A 642 21.77 18.72 28.01
N ASN A 643 20.51 18.31 27.97
CA ASN A 643 19.51 18.91 27.07
C ASN A 643 19.46 20.44 27.20
N THR A 644 19.25 21.15 26.09
CA THR A 644 19.32 22.62 26.03
C THR A 644 18.42 23.35 27.04
N LYS A 645 17.21 22.83 27.32
CA LYS A 645 16.29 23.42 28.30
C LYS A 645 16.91 23.52 29.69
N GLN A 646 17.56 22.44 30.16
CA GLN A 646 18.17 22.37 31.49
C GLN A 646 19.62 22.87 31.51
N MET A 647 20.31 22.85 30.37
CA MET A 647 21.66 23.40 30.23
C MET A 647 21.67 24.93 30.31
N GLY A 648 20.72 25.61 29.67
CA GLY A 648 20.62 27.07 29.65
C GLY A 648 21.52 27.75 28.61
N GLU A 649 21.94 28.99 28.88
CA GLU A 649 22.72 29.82 27.94
C GLU A 649 24.10 29.23 27.60
N LYS A 650 24.50 29.33 26.34
CA LYS A 650 25.76 28.72 25.86
C LYS A 650 26.96 29.63 26.13
N GLY A 651 27.88 29.18 26.98
CA GLY A 651 29.11 29.87 27.29
C GLY A 651 30.01 29.08 28.24
N LYS A 652 31.28 29.46 28.34
CA LYS A 652 32.26 28.79 29.23
C LYS A 652 31.91 28.95 30.71
N ASP A 653 31.30 30.08 31.06
CA ASP A 653 30.89 30.44 32.41
C ASP A 653 29.47 29.94 32.77
N ASN A 654 28.90 29.03 31.96
CA ASN A 654 27.59 28.43 32.23
C ASN A 654 27.61 27.66 33.57
N PRO A 655 26.63 27.90 34.47
CA PRO A 655 26.66 27.38 35.85
C PRO A 655 26.42 25.86 35.97
N ASN A 656 26.20 25.14 34.86
CA ASN A 656 26.12 23.68 34.81
C ASN A 656 27.42 23.01 34.32
N CYS A 657 28.35 23.77 33.72
CA CYS A 657 29.66 23.27 33.33
C CYS A 657 30.44 22.71 34.52
N GLY A 658 31.01 21.52 34.36
CA GLY A 658 31.83 20.88 35.40
C GLY A 658 31.04 20.24 36.55
N LYS A 659 29.70 20.33 36.57
CA LYS A 659 28.87 19.58 37.54
C LYS A 659 28.96 18.08 37.27
N GLN A 660 28.92 17.29 38.34
CA GLN A 660 28.84 15.83 38.25
C GLN A 660 27.42 15.34 38.51
N ILE A 661 27.03 14.30 37.77
CA ILE A 661 25.75 13.60 37.91
C ILE A 661 25.97 12.09 37.95
N GLU A 662 25.23 11.39 38.81
CA GLU A 662 25.13 9.93 38.83
C GLU A 662 24.01 9.52 37.88
N VAL A 663 24.34 8.76 36.82
CA VAL A 663 23.38 8.25 35.82
C VAL A 663 23.23 6.74 35.98
N THR A 664 21.98 6.27 36.04
CA THR A 664 21.61 4.85 36.11
C THR A 664 20.97 4.42 34.80
N GLY A 665 21.44 3.31 34.21
CA GLY A 665 20.82 2.70 33.01
C GLY A 665 19.80 1.61 33.31
N PRO A 666 19.19 1.00 32.28
CA PRO A 666 18.12 0.00 32.44
C PRO A 666 18.58 -1.27 33.16
N SER A 667 19.88 -1.58 33.12
CA SER A 667 20.49 -2.72 33.81
C SER A 667 20.70 -2.48 35.32
N GLY A 668 20.34 -1.31 35.86
CA GLY A 668 20.60 -0.92 37.24
C GLY A 668 22.05 -0.50 37.53
N LYS A 669 22.96 -0.63 36.55
CA LYS A 669 24.33 -0.10 36.64
C LYS A 669 24.33 1.43 36.67
N THR A 670 25.28 2.01 37.41
CA THR A 670 25.49 3.45 37.50
C THR A 670 26.85 3.89 36.94
N VAL A 671 26.91 5.13 36.47
CA VAL A 671 28.14 5.85 36.10
C VAL A 671 28.06 7.30 36.56
N THR A 672 29.14 7.83 37.13
CA THR A 672 29.28 9.27 37.38
C THR A 672 29.90 9.93 36.16
N VAL A 673 29.27 10.98 35.63
CA VAL A 673 29.74 11.75 34.48
C VAL A 673 29.78 13.25 34.80
N THR A 674 30.65 13.98 34.10
CA THR A 674 30.74 15.44 34.18
C THR A 674 29.94 16.10 33.05
N ILE A 675 29.10 17.08 33.34
CA ILE A 675 28.38 17.87 32.34
C ILE A 675 29.37 18.85 31.69
N VAL A 676 29.53 18.75 30.37
CA VAL A 676 30.50 19.56 29.61
C VAL A 676 29.93 20.19 28.33
N ASP A 677 28.72 19.81 27.91
CA ASP A 677 28.13 20.27 26.65
C ASP A 677 26.60 20.42 26.72
N GLY A 678 26.00 21.02 25.69
CA GLY A 678 24.56 21.20 25.52
C GLY A 678 24.00 20.43 24.33
N CYS A 679 23.12 19.46 24.58
CA CYS A 679 22.44 18.66 23.55
C CYS A 679 21.21 19.41 23.02
N ASN A 680 21.20 19.74 21.72
CA ASN A 680 20.09 20.47 21.09
C ASN A 680 18.89 19.57 20.73
N THR A 681 19.14 18.27 20.55
CA THR A 681 18.20 17.25 20.09
C THR A 681 17.59 16.42 21.23
N CYS A 682 18.21 16.44 22.42
CA CYS A 682 17.75 15.70 23.58
C CYS A 682 16.48 16.33 24.17
N GLU A 683 15.52 15.47 24.53
CA GLU A 683 14.31 15.84 25.25
C GLU A 683 14.61 16.30 26.69
N GLU A 684 13.58 16.78 27.40
CA GLU A 684 13.71 17.23 28.79
C GLU A 684 14.16 16.08 29.70
N ALA A 685 15.07 16.36 30.64
CA ALA A 685 15.80 15.35 31.41
C ALA A 685 16.61 14.31 30.60
N GLY A 686 16.69 14.43 29.27
CA GLY A 686 17.59 13.64 28.43
C GLY A 686 19.05 14.07 28.53
N LEU A 687 19.96 13.12 28.29
CA LEU A 687 21.41 13.28 28.28
C LEU A 687 22.02 12.63 27.03
N ASP A 688 23.02 13.28 26.44
CA ASP A 688 23.89 12.67 25.44
C ASP A 688 25.21 12.27 26.12
N LEU A 689 25.61 11.01 26.06
CA LEU A 689 26.76 10.49 26.80
C LEU A 689 27.99 10.32 25.88
N SER A 690 29.20 10.40 26.44
CA SER A 690 30.37 9.86 25.73
C SER A 690 30.25 8.33 25.58
N PRO A 691 30.88 7.72 24.56
CA PRO A 691 30.85 6.26 24.39
C PRO A 691 31.31 5.50 25.65
N ALA A 692 32.41 5.92 26.28
CA ALA A 692 32.92 5.29 27.51
C ALA A 692 32.03 5.48 28.76
N ALA A 693 31.10 6.44 28.74
CA ALA A 693 30.05 6.56 29.75
C ALA A 693 28.83 5.68 29.41
N PHE A 694 28.41 5.67 28.14
CA PHE A 694 27.27 4.88 27.65
C PHE A 694 27.47 3.37 27.84
N GLU A 695 28.65 2.85 27.47
CA GLU A 695 29.04 1.43 27.59
C GLU A 695 28.93 0.88 29.02
N LYS A 696 29.04 1.75 30.03
CA LYS A 696 28.96 1.33 31.44
C LYS A 696 27.53 1.06 31.91
N ILE A 697 26.52 1.62 31.25
CA ILE A 697 25.11 1.56 31.71
C ILE A 697 24.14 0.98 30.66
N GLY A 698 24.49 1.02 29.38
CA GLY A 698 23.71 0.53 28.25
C GLY A 698 24.51 -0.37 27.31
N ASP A 699 23.93 -0.59 26.12
CA ASP A 699 24.52 -1.35 25.01
C ASP A 699 24.24 -0.56 23.72
N PHE A 700 25.29 -0.29 22.94
CA PHE A 700 25.24 0.54 21.73
C PHE A 700 24.24 0.05 20.68
N SER A 701 23.90 -1.24 20.67
CA SER A 701 22.91 -1.82 19.75
C SER A 701 21.49 -1.26 19.93
N HIS A 702 21.17 -0.65 21.07
CA HIS A 702 19.88 0.01 21.29
C HIS A 702 19.84 1.45 20.75
N GLY A 703 21.00 2.09 20.52
CA GLY A 703 21.13 3.51 20.11
C GLY A 703 20.73 4.53 21.19
N SER A 704 19.71 4.21 21.98
CA SER A 704 19.08 5.03 23.01
C SER A 704 18.60 4.13 24.15
N ILE A 705 18.69 4.59 25.40
CA ILE A 705 18.29 3.83 26.60
C ILE A 705 17.49 4.71 27.59
N PRO A 706 16.52 4.14 28.34
CA PRO A 706 15.90 4.85 29.45
C PRO A 706 16.91 4.99 30.60
N ILE A 707 17.05 6.20 31.12
CA ILE A 707 17.95 6.53 32.23
C ILE A 707 17.22 7.24 33.36
N LYS A 708 17.81 7.15 34.56
CA LYS A 708 17.53 8.08 35.65
C LYS A 708 18.82 8.66 36.22
N TRP A 709 18.83 9.94 36.58
CA TRP A 709 20.02 10.61 37.06
C TRP A 709 19.74 11.66 38.14
N LYS A 710 20.76 11.97 38.93
CA LYS A 710 20.74 13.01 39.98
C LYS A 710 22.08 13.74 40.04
N ALA A 711 22.10 14.93 40.64
CA ALA A 711 23.34 15.60 41.01
C ALA A 711 24.10 14.83 42.12
N VAL A 712 25.42 14.98 42.13
CA VAL A 712 26.35 14.44 43.16
C VAL A 712 26.80 15.58 44.08
#